data_AF-A0A410MBQ5-F1
#
_entry.id   AF-A0A410MBQ5-F1
#
_cell.length_a   1.000
_cell.length_b   1.000
_cell.length_c   1.000
_cell.angle_alpha   90.00
_cell.angle_beta   90.00
_cell.angle_gamma   90.00
#
_symmetry.space_group_name_H-M   'P 1'
#
loop_
_entity.id
_entity.type
_entity.pdbx_description
1 polymer ?
#
loop_
_entity_poly.entity_id
_entity_poly.type
_entity_poly.pdbx_seq_one_letter_code
_entity_poly.pdbx_strand_id
1 'polypeptide(L)'
;MKILAVTACPVGIAHTYMAAENLQKAGDEMGVEMKVETQGSIGVENELTEKDIAEADGIIIASDKDVSKERFGGKKLLVVGVQEGIREPKKLIQKIIDKDVSVYKGDMPSAETVKQKKKEKENPIYRHLMNGVSYMIPFIVVGGLLIAISLALGGNQTAEGIQIPDDSFWKQIESLGAASFSFMVPILAGFIAYSIADRPGLAPGIIGGYIAADGSFYGSEAGAGFIGGIIAGFLAGYVVLAIKKIKVPKAIQPVMPIIFIPIIGSLIVGLAFIFVIGAPVAGIFEGLTAWLEGMQGTSAVLLALILGGMIAIDMGGPFNKVAFLFGAAMIAEGNYEIMGAIAVAICIPPIGMGLATFINKKKYHQAERETGKASFTMGLFGITEGAIPFAAQDPLRVIPSIVVGSMTGAVVAMLSSVGDRVAHGGPIVAVLGAVDNVFMFFVAAAIGVVVTAFMVNLLKKDVAAVESIPGDNGLEETKEPEEEEKKAEAPQTQPKEISKLTDITTPELINIDLAGATRDDVIDELIQTLDHNEILVSQTDFKEAIINRENQSTTGLGMNIAIPHGKSSAVKNPAVVFGMKRDGVDWNSMDGTDAKLIFMIAVPENRQGDDHLKILQMLSRQLMDEQFREELLNVQTKEEAYELLQKVK
;
A
#
# COMPACT_ATOMS: atom_id res chain seq x y z
N MET A 1 15.14 -41.21 -0.21
CA MET A 1 14.91 -39.89 -0.85
C MET A 1 13.67 -39.30 -0.23
N LYS A 2 13.72 -38.03 0.15
CA LYS A 2 12.62 -37.31 0.81
C LYS A 2 12.15 -36.18 -0.10
N ILE A 3 10.89 -36.24 -0.53
CA ILE A 3 10.27 -35.21 -1.38
C ILE A 3 9.10 -34.59 -0.62
N LEU A 4 9.07 -33.26 -0.56
CA LEU A 4 7.95 -32.54 0.02
C LEU A 4 7.02 -32.06 -1.09
N ALA A 5 5.74 -31.89 -0.76
CA ALA A 5 4.83 -31.22 -1.67
C ALA A 5 3.97 -30.16 -0.96
N VAL A 6 3.55 -29.15 -1.72
CA VAL A 6 2.52 -28.18 -1.32
C VAL A 6 1.41 -28.23 -2.35
N THR A 7 0.17 -28.42 -1.90
CA THR A 7 -1.00 -28.37 -2.79
C THR A 7 -1.91 -27.21 -2.42
N ALA A 8 -2.38 -26.47 -3.44
CA ALA A 8 -3.39 -25.44 -3.22
C ALA A 8 -4.23 -25.16 -4.48
N CYS A 9 -5.53 -24.97 -4.31
CA CYS A 9 -6.47 -24.61 -5.36
C CYS A 9 -7.26 -23.38 -4.87
N PRO A 10 -7.65 -22.42 -5.74
CA PRO A 10 -8.37 -21.20 -5.34
C PRO A 10 -9.60 -21.45 -4.46
N VAL A 11 -10.30 -22.55 -4.73
CA VAL A 11 -11.48 -22.99 -3.96
C VAL A 11 -11.05 -23.81 -2.73
N GLY A 12 -9.99 -24.60 -2.83
CA GLY A 12 -9.36 -25.28 -1.70
C GLY A 12 -10.13 -26.50 -1.16
N ILE A 13 -11.15 -27.01 -1.85
CA ILE A 13 -12.08 -28.03 -1.31
C ILE A 13 -11.74 -29.46 -1.75
N ALA A 14 -11.70 -29.74 -3.05
CA ALA A 14 -11.54 -31.10 -3.56
C ALA A 14 -10.16 -31.29 -4.17
N HIS A 15 -9.80 -30.46 -5.15
CA HIS A 15 -8.57 -30.61 -5.91
C HIS A 15 -7.30 -30.54 -5.04
N THR A 16 -7.27 -29.67 -4.01
CA THR A 16 -6.15 -29.59 -3.05
C THR A 16 -5.89 -30.93 -2.36
N TYR A 17 -6.94 -31.54 -1.81
CA TYR A 17 -6.82 -32.78 -1.04
C TYR A 17 -6.65 -34.00 -1.95
N MET A 18 -7.27 -34.00 -3.13
CA MET A 18 -7.06 -35.05 -4.13
C MET A 18 -5.61 -35.06 -4.64
N ALA A 19 -5.04 -33.89 -4.94
CA ALA A 19 -3.64 -33.78 -5.34
C ALA A 19 -2.73 -34.30 -4.23
N ALA A 20 -3.02 -33.94 -2.97
CA ALA A 20 -2.22 -34.38 -1.84
C ALA A 20 -2.29 -35.89 -1.60
N GLU A 21 -3.49 -36.48 -1.66
CA GLU A 21 -3.66 -37.93 -1.51
C GLU A 21 -2.99 -38.70 -2.67
N ASN A 22 -3.10 -38.20 -3.90
CA ASN A 22 -2.50 -38.84 -5.07
C ASN A 22 -0.97 -38.73 -5.08
N LEU A 23 -0.41 -37.59 -4.69
CA LEU A 23 1.03 -37.43 -4.51
C LEU A 23 1.56 -38.35 -3.40
N GLN A 24 0.90 -38.38 -2.24
CA GLN A 24 1.30 -39.25 -1.13
C GLN A 24 1.29 -40.72 -1.54
N LYS A 25 0.21 -41.21 -2.17
CA LYS A 25 0.13 -42.59 -2.67
C LYS A 25 1.22 -42.90 -3.70
N ALA A 26 1.49 -41.98 -4.63
CA ALA A 26 2.54 -42.17 -5.61
C ALA A 26 3.94 -42.22 -4.97
N GLY A 27 4.19 -41.40 -3.94
CA GLY A 27 5.42 -41.46 -3.14
C GLY A 27 5.60 -42.83 -2.48
N ASP A 28 4.56 -43.32 -1.80
CA ASP A 28 4.56 -44.62 -1.14
C ASP A 28 4.82 -45.77 -2.13
N GLU A 29 4.16 -45.75 -3.30
CA GLU A 29 4.35 -46.74 -4.37
C GLU A 29 5.76 -46.71 -5.00
N MET A 30 6.39 -45.54 -5.03
CA MET A 30 7.73 -45.34 -5.59
C MET A 30 8.84 -45.46 -4.54
N GLY A 31 8.52 -45.77 -3.28
CA GLY A 31 9.49 -45.88 -2.18
C GLY A 31 10.14 -44.55 -1.80
N VAL A 32 9.47 -43.43 -2.04
CA VAL A 32 9.91 -42.07 -1.72
C VAL A 32 9.20 -41.60 -0.45
N GLU A 33 9.96 -41.12 0.53
CA GLU A 33 9.38 -40.50 1.72
C GLU A 33 8.72 -39.18 1.33
N MET A 34 7.38 -39.11 1.45
CA MET A 34 6.61 -37.94 1.06
C MET A 34 5.85 -37.34 2.23
N LYS A 35 5.87 -36.00 2.32
CA LYS A 35 5.00 -35.20 3.19
C LYS A 35 4.38 -34.08 2.36
N VAL A 36 3.06 -33.97 2.43
CA VAL A 36 2.30 -32.97 1.65
C VAL A 36 1.63 -31.97 2.58
N GLU A 37 1.99 -30.69 2.45
CA GLU A 37 1.26 -29.57 3.03
C GLU A 37 0.06 -29.21 2.14
N THR A 38 -1.11 -29.12 2.74
CA THR A 38 -2.35 -28.79 2.03
C THR A 38 -2.83 -27.41 2.43
N GLN A 39 -2.90 -26.49 1.48
CA GLN A 39 -3.46 -25.15 1.69
C GLN A 39 -4.90 -25.13 1.14
N GLY A 40 -5.81 -25.71 1.91
CA GLY A 40 -7.21 -25.89 1.56
C GLY A 40 -8.13 -24.79 2.11
N SER A 41 -9.44 -24.96 1.94
CA SER A 41 -10.46 -24.08 2.51
C SER A 41 -10.54 -24.17 4.04
N ILE A 42 -10.01 -25.26 4.62
CA ILE A 42 -9.80 -25.44 6.07
C ILE A 42 -8.55 -24.67 6.55
N GLY A 43 -7.77 -24.05 5.67
CA GLY A 43 -6.49 -23.40 5.98
C GLY A 43 -5.31 -24.30 5.65
N VAL A 44 -4.14 -23.98 6.20
CA VAL A 44 -2.91 -24.78 6.03
C VAL A 44 -2.94 -25.98 6.97
N GLU A 45 -2.84 -27.19 6.43
CA GLU A 45 -2.69 -28.43 7.19
C GLU A 45 -1.37 -29.13 6.81
N ASN A 46 -0.82 -29.91 7.74
CA ASN A 46 0.47 -30.61 7.57
C ASN A 46 1.63 -29.68 7.18
N GLU A 47 1.65 -28.47 7.74
CA GLU A 47 2.66 -27.45 7.44
C GLU A 47 4.10 -28.02 7.45
N LEU A 48 4.87 -27.65 6.43
CA LEU A 48 6.26 -28.06 6.28
C LEU A 48 7.13 -27.26 7.25
N THR A 49 7.84 -27.96 8.13
CA THR A 49 8.75 -27.32 9.09
C THR A 49 10.09 -26.98 8.43
N GLU A 50 10.86 -26.06 9.02
CA GLU A 50 12.23 -25.76 8.57
C GLU A 50 13.10 -27.03 8.50
N LYS A 51 12.91 -27.97 9.45
CA LYS A 51 13.58 -29.26 9.46
C LYS A 51 13.17 -30.13 8.28
N ASP A 52 11.88 -30.22 7.99
CA ASP A 52 11.38 -30.98 6.83
C ASP A 52 12.03 -30.46 5.55
N ILE A 53 12.02 -29.14 5.37
CA ILE A 53 12.57 -28.49 4.18
C ILE A 53 14.08 -28.73 4.09
N ALA A 54 14.82 -28.56 5.18
CA ALA A 54 16.27 -28.79 5.20
C ALA A 54 16.65 -30.23 4.81
N GLU A 55 15.86 -31.23 5.21
CA GLU A 55 16.08 -32.64 4.89
C GLU A 55 15.55 -33.06 3.49
N ALA A 56 14.78 -32.21 2.81
CA ALA A 56 14.19 -32.55 1.53
C ALA A 56 15.21 -32.55 0.38
N ASP A 57 15.12 -33.58 -0.48
CA ASP A 57 15.88 -33.71 -1.73
C ASP A 57 15.24 -32.90 -2.89
N GLY A 58 13.94 -32.63 -2.79
CA GLY A 58 13.18 -31.82 -3.73
C GLY A 58 11.78 -31.49 -3.25
N ILE A 59 11.16 -30.49 -3.88
CA ILE A 59 9.87 -29.92 -3.49
C ILE A 59 8.97 -29.80 -4.72
N ILE A 60 7.72 -30.26 -4.60
CA ILE A 60 6.68 -30.15 -5.62
C ILE A 60 5.62 -29.17 -5.15
N ILE A 61 5.41 -28.06 -5.84
CA ILE A 61 4.25 -27.18 -5.64
C ILE A 61 3.23 -27.53 -6.73
N ALA A 62 2.14 -28.20 -6.36
CA ALA A 62 1.01 -28.46 -7.24
C ALA A 62 -0.12 -27.49 -6.90
N SER A 63 -0.12 -26.32 -7.55
CA SER A 63 -1.01 -25.24 -7.17
C SER A 63 -1.51 -24.36 -8.32
N ASP A 64 -2.80 -24.03 -8.25
CA ASP A 64 -3.45 -22.99 -9.07
C ASP A 64 -3.66 -21.68 -8.28
N LYS A 65 -3.06 -21.57 -7.10
CA LYS A 65 -3.06 -20.38 -6.22
C LYS A 65 -1.61 -19.97 -5.99
N ASP A 66 -1.37 -18.69 -5.77
CA ASP A 66 -0.04 -18.24 -5.40
C ASP A 66 0.38 -18.79 -4.02
N VAL A 67 1.54 -19.46 -3.97
CA VAL A 67 2.11 -20.12 -2.79
C VAL A 67 3.51 -19.57 -2.58
N SER A 68 3.80 -19.07 -1.37
CA SER A 68 5.13 -18.51 -1.05
C SER A 68 6.23 -19.56 -1.25
N LYS A 69 7.22 -19.19 -2.07
CA LYS A 69 8.38 -20.03 -2.41
C LYS A 69 9.62 -19.69 -1.58
N GLU A 70 9.60 -18.59 -0.84
CA GLU A 70 10.76 -18.03 -0.11
C GLU A 70 11.45 -19.05 0.81
N ARG A 71 10.66 -19.89 1.50
CA ARG A 71 11.17 -20.92 2.42
C ARG A 71 11.86 -22.09 1.72
N PHE A 72 11.86 -22.17 0.39
CA PHE A 72 12.41 -23.29 -0.39
C PHE A 72 13.73 -22.94 -1.10
N GLY A 73 14.37 -21.82 -0.73
CA GLY A 73 15.68 -21.42 -1.25
C GLY A 73 16.73 -22.54 -1.14
N GLY A 74 17.45 -22.80 -2.24
CA GLY A 74 18.47 -23.84 -2.33
C GLY A 74 17.95 -25.26 -2.56
N LYS A 75 16.63 -25.47 -2.70
CA LYS A 75 16.01 -26.78 -2.97
C LYS A 75 15.62 -26.92 -4.44
N LYS A 76 15.61 -28.15 -4.95
CA LYS A 76 15.02 -28.45 -6.27
C LYS A 76 13.52 -28.23 -6.19
N LEU A 77 12.99 -27.35 -7.03
CA LEU A 77 11.60 -26.91 -6.94
C LEU A 77 10.88 -27.12 -8.27
N LEU A 78 9.86 -27.98 -8.25
CA LEU A 78 8.97 -28.22 -9.38
C LEU A 78 7.62 -27.54 -9.10
N VAL A 79 7.19 -26.62 -9.96
CA VAL A 79 5.89 -25.93 -9.84
C VAL A 79 5.00 -26.33 -10.99
N VAL A 80 3.80 -26.80 -10.69
CA VAL A 80 2.80 -27.28 -11.66
C VAL A 80 1.39 -26.92 -11.21
N GLY A 81 0.41 -27.04 -12.12
CA GLY A 81 -1.01 -26.87 -11.76
C GLY A 81 -1.52 -27.98 -10.82
N VAL A 82 -2.55 -27.70 -10.04
CA VAL A 82 -3.10 -28.68 -9.08
C VAL A 82 -3.62 -29.94 -9.81
N GLN A 83 -4.10 -29.80 -11.05
CA GLN A 83 -4.60 -30.91 -11.87
C GLN A 83 -3.50 -31.90 -12.24
N GLU A 84 -2.26 -31.44 -12.47
CA GLU A 84 -1.13 -32.33 -12.73
C GLU A 84 -0.78 -33.14 -11.49
N GLY A 85 -0.85 -32.53 -10.30
CA GLY A 85 -0.71 -33.23 -9.02
C GLY A 85 -1.76 -34.33 -8.80
N ILE A 86 -2.94 -34.19 -9.41
CA ILE A 86 -4.01 -35.21 -9.38
C ILE A 86 -3.75 -36.30 -10.42
N ARG A 87 -3.46 -35.94 -11.67
CA ARG A 87 -3.47 -36.87 -12.82
C ARG A 87 -2.14 -37.57 -13.04
N GLU A 88 -1.02 -36.89 -12.79
CA GLU A 88 0.32 -37.38 -13.14
C GLU A 88 1.31 -37.40 -11.95
N PRO A 89 0.91 -37.79 -10.71
CA PRO A 89 1.76 -37.63 -9.52
C PRO A 89 3.10 -38.39 -9.62
N LYS A 90 3.11 -39.60 -10.20
CA LYS A 90 4.35 -40.39 -10.40
C LYS A 90 5.34 -39.70 -11.33
N LYS A 91 4.86 -39.05 -12.38
CA LYS A 91 5.70 -38.31 -13.35
C LYS A 91 6.37 -37.12 -12.69
N LEU A 92 5.65 -36.41 -11.82
CA LEU A 92 6.19 -35.28 -11.05
C LEU A 92 7.29 -35.72 -10.09
N ILE A 93 7.06 -36.83 -9.36
CA ILE A 93 8.06 -37.44 -8.48
C ILE A 93 9.29 -37.90 -9.28
N GLN A 94 9.06 -38.54 -10.43
CA GLN A 94 10.14 -39.02 -11.29
C GLN A 94 11.04 -37.89 -11.81
N LYS A 95 10.47 -36.74 -12.21
CA LYS A 95 11.26 -35.56 -12.61
C LYS A 95 12.26 -35.12 -11.53
N ILE A 96 11.86 -35.16 -10.26
CA ILE A 96 12.77 -34.82 -9.15
C ILE A 96 13.86 -35.90 -8.97
N ILE A 97 13.49 -37.18 -9.08
CA ILE A 97 14.44 -38.32 -9.01
C ILE A 97 15.50 -38.20 -10.11
N ASP A 98 15.05 -37.94 -11.35
CA ASP A 98 15.90 -37.84 -12.54
C ASP A 98 16.76 -36.56 -12.56
N LYS A 99 16.53 -35.67 -11.59
CA LYS A 99 17.18 -34.36 -11.46
C LYS A 99 16.87 -33.41 -12.62
N ASP A 100 15.76 -33.60 -13.30
CA ASP A 100 15.23 -32.74 -14.37
C ASP A 100 14.44 -31.54 -13.82
N VAL A 101 14.97 -30.93 -12.74
CA VAL A 101 14.33 -29.83 -12.02
C VAL A 101 15.41 -28.88 -11.49
N SER A 102 15.27 -27.59 -11.76
CA SER A 102 16.21 -26.56 -11.33
C SER A 102 16.16 -26.30 -9.82
N VAL A 103 17.30 -25.85 -9.28
CA VAL A 103 17.39 -25.42 -7.87
C VAL A 103 16.84 -24.00 -7.77
N TYR A 104 15.87 -23.81 -6.89
CA TYR A 104 15.28 -22.50 -6.64
C TYR A 104 16.26 -21.62 -5.87
N LYS A 105 16.82 -20.61 -6.53
CA LYS A 105 17.65 -19.57 -5.93
C LYS A 105 16.77 -18.39 -5.50
N GLY A 106 15.83 -18.61 -4.57
CA GLY A 106 15.16 -17.48 -3.93
C GLY A 106 16.18 -16.64 -3.15
N ASP A 107 15.97 -15.33 -3.06
CA ASP A 107 16.78 -14.42 -2.23
C ASP A 107 16.88 -14.97 -0.80
N MET A 108 18.01 -15.58 -0.47
CA MET A 108 18.26 -15.98 0.92
C MET A 108 18.52 -14.71 1.72
N PRO A 109 17.67 -14.35 2.69
CA PRO A 109 17.96 -13.23 3.56
C PRO A 109 19.23 -13.56 4.35
N SER A 110 20.16 -12.62 4.47
CA SER A 110 21.35 -12.82 5.29
C SER A 110 20.96 -13.26 6.72
N ALA A 111 21.81 -14.03 7.39
CA ALA A 111 21.56 -14.48 8.76
C ALA A 111 21.32 -13.30 9.75
N GLU A 112 21.78 -12.09 9.39
CA GLU A 112 21.48 -10.85 10.12
C GLU A 112 20.07 -10.32 9.82
N THR A 113 19.63 -10.37 8.55
CA THR A 113 18.26 -10.02 8.14
C THR A 113 17.22 -10.97 8.76
N VAL A 114 17.54 -12.26 8.93
CA VAL A 114 16.69 -13.24 9.63
C VAL A 114 16.63 -12.96 11.14
N LYS A 115 17.73 -12.48 11.75
CA LYS A 115 17.75 -12.05 13.16
C LYS A 115 17.01 -10.74 13.40
N GLN A 116 17.04 -9.79 12.45
CA GLN A 116 16.24 -8.56 12.49
C GLN A 116 14.74 -8.84 12.28
N LYS A 117 14.35 -9.64 11.27
CA LYS A 117 12.95 -10.09 11.09
C LYS A 117 12.43 -10.91 12.28
N LYS A 118 13.30 -11.64 13.01
CA LYS A 118 12.92 -12.33 14.27
C LYS A 118 12.71 -11.36 15.44
N LYS A 119 13.33 -10.18 15.44
CA LYS A 119 13.14 -9.12 16.45
C LYS A 119 11.91 -8.25 16.17
N GLU A 120 11.52 -8.08 14.91
CA GLU A 120 10.28 -7.40 14.48
C GLU A 120 9.12 -8.37 14.24
N LYS A 121 8.88 -9.32 15.15
CA LYS A 121 7.57 -9.99 15.16
C LYS A 121 6.56 -8.99 15.71
N GLU A 122 5.93 -8.23 14.81
CA GLU A 122 4.74 -7.44 15.13
C GLU A 122 3.78 -8.27 15.98
N ASN A 123 3.22 -7.66 17.02
CA ASN A 123 2.34 -8.34 17.95
C ASN A 123 1.18 -8.99 17.15
N PRO A 124 0.98 -10.33 17.24
CA PRO A 124 -0.04 -11.00 16.44
C PRO A 124 -1.44 -10.42 16.66
N ILE A 125 -1.75 -9.97 17.88
CA ILE A 125 -3.02 -9.29 18.19
C ILE A 125 -3.14 -7.98 17.41
N TYR A 126 -2.08 -7.17 17.38
CA TYR A 126 -2.05 -5.92 16.62
C TYR A 126 -2.28 -6.17 15.13
N ARG A 127 -1.59 -7.18 14.55
CA ARG A 127 -1.77 -7.54 13.15
C ARG A 127 -3.22 -7.95 12.82
N HIS A 128 -3.84 -8.77 13.66
CA HIS A 128 -5.23 -9.19 13.46
C HIS A 128 -6.20 -8.00 13.55
N LEU A 129 -6.00 -7.13 14.54
CA LEU A 129 -6.79 -5.90 14.70
C LEU A 129 -6.65 -4.96 13.50
N MET A 130 -5.40 -4.70 13.08
CA MET A 130 -5.12 -3.82 11.93
C MET A 130 -5.69 -4.37 10.63
N ASN A 131 -5.76 -5.70 10.47
CA ASN A 131 -6.42 -6.30 9.32
C ASN A 131 -7.91 -5.92 9.29
N GLY A 132 -8.64 -6.13 10.40
CA GLY A 132 -10.06 -5.75 10.48
C GLY A 132 -10.29 -4.27 10.20
N VAL A 133 -9.49 -3.43 10.83
CA VAL A 133 -9.50 -1.99 10.63
C VAL A 133 -9.31 -1.59 9.17
N SER A 134 -8.32 -2.17 8.49
CA SER A 134 -7.96 -1.77 7.11
C SER A 134 -9.11 -2.03 6.15
N TYR A 135 -9.83 -3.14 6.33
CA TYR A 135 -11.02 -3.46 5.53
C TYR A 135 -12.25 -2.65 5.91
N MET A 136 -12.30 -2.11 7.14
CA MET A 136 -13.38 -1.26 7.64
C MET A 136 -13.30 0.18 7.09
N ILE A 137 -12.10 0.75 6.93
CA ILE A 137 -11.88 2.15 6.52
C ILE A 137 -12.67 2.53 5.25
N PRO A 138 -12.66 1.75 4.14
CA PRO A 138 -13.41 2.12 2.95
C PRO A 138 -14.91 2.34 3.19
N PHE A 139 -15.52 1.57 4.09
CA PHE A 139 -16.94 1.71 4.44
C PHE A 139 -17.23 3.00 5.21
N ILE A 140 -16.31 3.39 6.11
CA ILE A 140 -16.40 4.66 6.85
C ILE A 140 -16.23 5.84 5.90
N VAL A 141 -15.26 5.77 4.99
CA VAL A 141 -15.00 6.86 4.04
C VAL A 141 -16.19 7.07 3.11
N VAL A 142 -16.72 6.00 2.52
CA VAL A 142 -17.91 6.07 1.66
C VAL A 142 -19.12 6.55 2.47
N GLY A 143 -19.35 6.00 3.66
CA GLY A 143 -20.47 6.39 4.51
C GLY A 143 -20.44 7.86 4.89
N GLY A 144 -19.30 8.31 5.43
CA GLY A 144 -19.08 9.69 5.88
C GLY A 144 -19.23 10.70 4.76
N LEU A 145 -18.59 10.45 3.62
CA LEU A 145 -18.63 11.38 2.48
C LEU A 145 -20.02 11.47 1.86
N LEU A 146 -20.73 10.34 1.72
CA LEU A 146 -22.09 10.38 1.18
C LEU A 146 -23.05 11.12 2.11
N ILE A 147 -22.99 10.91 3.43
CA ILE A 147 -23.78 11.66 4.40
C ILE A 147 -23.42 13.15 4.33
N ALA A 148 -22.13 13.48 4.35
CA ALA A 148 -21.63 14.86 4.30
C ALA A 148 -22.10 15.61 3.05
N ILE A 149 -21.90 15.04 1.87
CA ILE A 149 -22.31 15.64 0.59
C ILE A 149 -23.83 15.80 0.53
N SER A 150 -24.58 14.80 1.02
CA SER A 150 -26.04 14.85 1.04
C SER A 150 -26.57 15.98 1.91
N LEU A 151 -25.98 16.17 3.10
CA LEU A 151 -26.33 17.27 3.99
C LEU A 151 -25.92 18.62 3.41
N ALA A 152 -24.74 18.71 2.77
CA ALA A 152 -24.23 19.94 2.19
C ALA A 152 -25.06 20.43 0.99
N LEU A 153 -25.52 19.52 0.13
CA LEU A 153 -26.22 19.87 -1.11
C LEU A 153 -27.75 19.77 -1.01
N GLY A 154 -28.25 18.94 -0.09
CA GLY A 154 -29.68 18.66 0.06
C GLY A 154 -30.27 18.98 1.42
N GLY A 155 -29.46 19.41 2.38
CA GLY A 155 -29.89 19.71 3.74
C GLY A 155 -30.48 21.11 3.89
N ASN A 156 -31.56 21.19 4.65
CA ASN A 156 -32.16 22.44 5.12
C ASN A 156 -31.86 22.61 6.62
N GLN A 157 -31.65 23.85 7.03
CA GLN A 157 -31.41 24.13 8.45
C GLN A 157 -32.73 24.07 9.23
N THR A 158 -32.81 23.17 10.20
CA THR A 158 -33.94 22.99 11.12
C THR A 158 -33.49 23.26 12.57
N ALA A 159 -34.44 23.26 13.50
CA ALA A 159 -34.14 23.42 14.93
C ALA A 159 -33.30 22.28 15.53
N GLU A 160 -33.25 21.13 14.86
CA GLU A 160 -32.50 19.94 15.25
C GLU A 160 -31.19 19.78 14.46
N GLY A 161 -30.84 20.73 13.60
CA GLY A 161 -29.63 20.71 12.77
C GLY A 161 -29.91 20.75 11.28
N ILE A 162 -28.92 20.39 10.46
CA ILE A 162 -29.12 20.27 9.01
C ILE A 162 -29.84 18.96 8.75
N GLN A 163 -31.04 19.01 8.16
CA GLN A 163 -31.82 17.83 7.82
C GLN A 163 -32.24 17.85 6.36
N ILE A 164 -32.21 16.69 5.72
CA ILE A 164 -32.63 16.51 4.34
C ILE A 164 -34.12 16.17 4.32
N PRO A 165 -34.94 16.83 3.49
CA PRO A 165 -36.35 16.45 3.30
C PRO A 165 -36.50 14.99 2.89
N ASP A 166 -37.47 14.28 3.49
CA ASP A 166 -37.63 12.83 3.29
C ASP A 166 -37.96 12.43 1.83
N ASP A 167 -38.57 13.34 1.07
CA ASP A 167 -38.91 13.16 -0.35
C ASP A 167 -37.76 13.53 -1.31
N SER A 168 -36.64 14.03 -0.79
CA SER A 168 -35.48 14.46 -1.57
C SER A 168 -34.66 13.28 -2.10
N PHE A 169 -34.11 13.43 -3.31
CA PHE A 169 -33.06 12.53 -3.83
C PHE A 169 -31.88 12.41 -2.87
N TRP A 170 -31.50 13.50 -2.20
CA TRP A 170 -30.40 13.51 -1.25
C TRP A 170 -30.65 12.64 -0.02
N LYS A 171 -31.91 12.38 0.35
CA LYS A 171 -32.25 11.46 1.45
C LYS A 171 -31.86 10.02 1.12
N GLN A 172 -31.96 9.64 -0.17
CA GLN A 172 -31.53 8.32 -0.65
C GLN A 172 -30.01 8.18 -0.59
N ILE A 173 -29.26 9.24 -0.91
CA ILE A 173 -27.81 9.25 -0.82
C ILE A 173 -27.34 9.22 0.64
N GLU A 174 -28.01 9.97 1.54
CA GLU A 174 -27.78 9.88 2.99
C GLU A 174 -28.04 8.46 3.52
N SER A 175 -29.14 7.84 3.10
CA SER A 175 -29.51 6.47 3.49
C SER A 175 -28.49 5.44 3.01
N LEU A 176 -27.93 5.63 1.81
CA LEU A 176 -26.83 4.81 1.31
C LEU A 176 -25.56 4.99 2.15
N GLY A 177 -25.26 6.23 2.55
CA GLY A 177 -24.16 6.53 3.46
C GLY A 177 -24.34 5.88 4.83
N ALA A 178 -25.54 5.96 5.40
CA ALA A 178 -25.90 5.32 6.68
C ALA A 178 -25.80 3.79 6.60
N ALA A 179 -26.23 3.18 5.49
CA ALA A 179 -26.04 1.76 5.26
C ALA A 179 -24.56 1.36 5.17
N SER A 180 -23.71 2.18 4.54
CA SER A 180 -22.27 1.94 4.52
C SER A 180 -21.66 1.98 5.92
N PHE A 181 -22.08 2.93 6.77
CA PHE A 181 -21.64 3.02 8.16
C PHE A 181 -22.06 1.82 9.01
N SER A 182 -23.26 1.28 8.82
CA SER A 182 -23.72 0.15 9.62
C SER A 182 -22.90 -1.13 9.39
N PHE A 183 -22.20 -1.24 8.25
CA PHE A 183 -21.28 -2.33 7.98
C PHE A 183 -19.92 -2.19 8.68
N MET A 184 -19.59 -1.05 9.27
CA MET A 184 -18.29 -0.77 9.87
C MET A 184 -17.87 -1.84 10.89
N VAL A 185 -18.67 -2.04 11.95
CA VAL A 185 -18.39 -3.00 13.03
C VAL A 185 -18.45 -4.46 12.55
N PRO A 186 -19.44 -4.88 11.72
CA PRO A 186 -19.44 -6.21 11.09
C PRO A 186 -18.18 -6.51 10.27
N ILE A 187 -17.72 -5.56 9.44
CA ILE A 187 -16.53 -5.73 8.60
C ILE A 187 -15.27 -5.81 9.46
N LEU A 188 -15.14 -4.94 10.45
CA LEU A 188 -14.05 -5.01 11.44
C LEU A 188 -13.96 -6.40 12.08
N ALA A 189 -15.06 -6.88 12.65
CA ALA A 189 -15.11 -8.18 13.33
C ALA A 189 -14.85 -9.34 12.36
N GLY A 190 -15.46 -9.30 11.17
CA GLY A 190 -15.30 -10.28 10.11
C GLY A 190 -13.85 -10.44 9.66
N PHE A 191 -13.16 -9.33 9.42
CA PHE A 191 -11.79 -9.36 8.93
C PHE A 191 -10.75 -9.59 10.05
N ILE A 192 -11.05 -9.30 11.31
CA ILE A 192 -10.30 -9.84 12.46
C ILE A 192 -10.40 -11.37 12.46
N ALA A 193 -11.63 -11.91 12.42
CA ALA A 193 -11.86 -13.35 12.44
C ALA A 193 -11.22 -14.06 11.23
N TYR A 194 -11.32 -13.45 10.04
CA TYR A 194 -10.66 -13.91 8.82
C TYR A 194 -9.14 -14.00 8.98
N SER A 195 -8.51 -12.99 9.57
CA SER A 195 -7.05 -12.99 9.75
C SER A 195 -6.56 -14.07 10.72
N ILE A 196 -7.44 -14.58 11.60
CA ILE A 196 -7.14 -15.64 12.57
C ILE A 196 -7.44 -17.02 11.99
N ALA A 197 -8.55 -17.16 11.26
CA ALA A 197 -9.13 -18.45 10.91
C ALA A 197 -9.48 -18.63 9.42
N ASP A 198 -8.97 -17.76 8.55
CA ASP A 198 -9.23 -17.70 7.11
C ASP A 198 -10.72 -17.48 6.76
N ARG A 199 -11.11 -17.79 5.52
CA ARG A 199 -12.47 -17.64 4.98
C ARG A 199 -13.57 -18.17 5.90
N PRO A 200 -13.43 -19.32 6.60
CA PRO A 200 -14.49 -19.81 7.49
C PRO A 200 -14.78 -18.89 8.68
N GLY A 201 -13.84 -18.01 9.05
CA GLY A 201 -14.01 -17.02 10.10
C GLY A 201 -14.93 -15.84 9.74
N LEU A 202 -15.12 -15.57 8.45
CA LEU A 202 -15.83 -14.37 7.98
C LEU A 202 -17.28 -14.32 8.46
N ALA A 203 -18.08 -15.35 8.20
CA ALA A 203 -19.50 -15.33 8.55
C ALA A 203 -19.72 -15.23 10.08
N PRO A 204 -19.07 -16.05 10.93
CA PRO A 204 -19.16 -15.89 12.38
C PRO A 204 -18.71 -14.52 12.88
N GLY A 205 -17.65 -13.95 12.28
CA GLY A 205 -17.15 -12.62 12.64
C GLY A 205 -18.11 -11.50 12.26
N ILE A 206 -18.63 -11.50 11.02
CA ILE A 206 -19.57 -10.48 10.53
C ILE A 206 -20.88 -10.53 11.32
N ILE A 207 -21.45 -11.74 11.52
CA ILE A 207 -22.68 -11.91 12.29
C ILE A 207 -22.46 -11.49 13.74
N GLY A 208 -21.35 -11.92 14.36
CA GLY A 208 -20.99 -11.52 15.72
C GLY A 208 -20.79 -10.01 15.85
N GLY A 209 -20.14 -9.38 14.89
CA GLY A 209 -19.95 -7.92 14.85
C GLY A 209 -21.25 -7.16 14.63
N TYR A 210 -22.17 -7.67 13.81
CA TYR A 210 -23.50 -7.10 13.63
C TYR A 210 -24.31 -7.18 14.93
N ILE A 211 -24.35 -8.33 15.59
CA ILE A 211 -24.98 -8.47 16.91
C ILE A 211 -24.32 -7.51 17.89
N ALA A 212 -22.99 -7.43 17.93
CA ALA A 212 -22.28 -6.53 18.83
C ALA A 212 -22.60 -5.04 18.58
N ALA A 213 -22.89 -4.64 17.35
CA ALA A 213 -23.32 -3.27 17.05
C ALA A 213 -24.80 -3.03 17.35
N ASP A 214 -25.66 -4.05 17.19
CA ASP A 214 -27.10 -3.96 17.37
C ASP A 214 -27.51 -4.36 18.80
N GLY A 215 -27.63 -3.37 19.68
CA GLY A 215 -27.96 -3.57 21.09
C GLY A 215 -29.32 -4.24 21.35
N SER A 216 -30.22 -4.28 20.37
CA SER A 216 -31.54 -4.91 20.50
C SER A 216 -31.45 -6.41 20.82
N PHE A 217 -30.34 -7.06 20.47
CA PHE A 217 -30.10 -8.48 20.75
C PHE A 217 -29.81 -8.79 22.23
N TYR A 218 -29.37 -7.82 23.02
CA TYR A 218 -28.99 -8.01 24.44
C TYR A 218 -29.48 -6.87 25.35
N GLY A 219 -30.45 -6.07 24.89
CA GLY A 219 -31.16 -5.09 25.69
C GLY A 219 -30.37 -3.81 26.00
N SER A 220 -29.55 -3.33 25.05
CA SER A 220 -28.91 -2.00 25.11
C SER A 220 -29.41 -1.13 23.97
N GLU A 221 -29.59 0.17 24.22
CA GLU A 221 -29.93 1.15 23.17
C GLU A 221 -28.69 1.58 22.37
N ALA A 222 -27.52 1.64 23.02
CA ALA A 222 -26.26 2.04 22.40
C ALA A 222 -25.52 0.88 21.72
N GLY A 223 -25.77 -0.36 22.15
CA GLY A 223 -25.00 -1.52 21.73
C GLY A 223 -23.60 -1.56 22.36
N ALA A 224 -22.77 -2.49 21.91
CA ALA A 224 -21.41 -2.68 22.43
C ALA A 224 -20.34 -1.90 21.65
N GLY A 225 -20.76 -1.10 20.65
CA GLY A 225 -19.92 -0.25 19.82
C GLY A 225 -18.79 -1.00 19.11
N PHE A 226 -17.75 -0.26 18.73
CA PHE A 226 -16.56 -0.85 18.09
C PHE A 226 -15.81 -1.84 19.02
N ILE A 227 -15.85 -1.64 20.35
CA ILE A 227 -15.22 -2.53 21.34
C ILE A 227 -15.86 -3.92 21.26
N GLY A 228 -17.18 -3.96 21.21
CA GLY A 228 -17.95 -5.18 21.01
C GLY A 228 -17.56 -5.88 19.70
N GLY A 229 -17.41 -5.13 18.61
CA GLY A 229 -16.94 -5.68 17.33
C GLY A 229 -15.55 -6.31 17.40
N ILE A 230 -14.60 -5.67 18.08
CA ILE A 230 -13.25 -6.21 18.28
C ILE A 230 -13.33 -7.53 19.05
N ILE A 231 -14.07 -7.55 20.17
CA ILE A 231 -14.26 -8.76 20.99
C ILE A 231 -14.93 -9.87 20.17
N ALA A 232 -15.98 -9.55 19.43
CA ALA A 232 -16.69 -10.49 18.56
C ALA A 232 -15.78 -11.07 17.48
N GLY A 233 -14.95 -10.25 16.84
CA GLY A 233 -14.00 -10.69 15.82
C GLY A 233 -12.94 -11.66 16.35
N PHE A 234 -12.33 -11.34 17.50
CA PHE A 234 -11.37 -12.26 18.14
C PHE A 234 -12.05 -13.55 18.62
N LEU A 235 -13.21 -13.44 19.26
CA LEU A 235 -14.00 -14.59 19.70
C LEU A 235 -14.34 -15.50 18.52
N ALA A 236 -14.86 -14.95 17.42
CA ALA A 236 -15.18 -15.67 16.21
C ALA A 236 -13.96 -16.35 15.60
N GLY A 237 -12.84 -15.64 15.47
CA GLY A 237 -11.60 -16.20 14.97
C GLY A 237 -11.12 -17.42 15.78
N TYR A 238 -11.07 -17.30 17.11
CA TYR A 238 -10.61 -18.39 17.97
C TYR A 238 -11.61 -19.54 18.11
N VAL A 239 -12.92 -19.27 18.11
CA VAL A 239 -13.96 -20.30 18.08
C VAL A 239 -13.85 -21.11 16.79
N VAL A 240 -13.74 -20.44 15.65
CA VAL A 240 -13.58 -21.11 14.35
C VAL A 240 -12.29 -21.91 14.30
N LEU A 241 -11.18 -21.37 14.82
CA LEU A 241 -9.92 -22.08 14.92
C LEU A 241 -10.03 -23.33 15.81
N ALA A 242 -10.82 -23.28 16.88
CA ALA A 242 -11.09 -24.44 17.73
C ALA A 242 -11.92 -25.50 17.01
N ILE A 243 -12.95 -25.11 16.26
CA ILE A 243 -13.78 -26.03 15.47
C ILE A 243 -12.94 -26.72 14.38
N LYS A 244 -12.03 -25.98 13.72
CA LYS A 244 -11.11 -26.55 12.72
C LYS A 244 -10.23 -27.68 13.26
N LYS A 245 -9.95 -27.71 14.56
CA LYS A 245 -9.13 -28.77 15.20
C LYS A 245 -9.90 -30.08 15.43
N ILE A 246 -11.22 -30.07 15.26
CA ILE A 246 -12.06 -31.26 15.43
C ILE A 246 -11.84 -32.19 14.24
N LYS A 247 -11.32 -33.40 14.51
CA LYS A 247 -11.12 -34.42 13.47
C LYS A 247 -12.47 -34.94 12.98
N VAL A 248 -12.74 -34.79 11.69
CA VAL A 248 -13.95 -35.30 11.03
C VAL A 248 -13.61 -36.36 9.97
N PRO A 249 -14.55 -37.27 9.63
CA PRO A 249 -14.37 -38.23 8.55
C PRO A 249 -14.12 -37.54 7.20
N LYS A 250 -13.33 -38.17 6.31
CA LYS A 250 -12.99 -37.65 4.96
C LYS A 250 -14.21 -37.20 4.14
N ALA A 251 -15.35 -37.87 4.29
CA ALA A 251 -16.58 -37.53 3.58
C ALA A 251 -17.16 -36.16 3.97
N ILE A 252 -16.85 -35.65 5.17
CA ILE A 252 -17.41 -34.40 5.71
C ILE A 252 -16.43 -33.23 5.55
N GLN A 253 -15.13 -33.49 5.42
CA GLN A 253 -14.09 -32.46 5.27
C GLN A 253 -14.43 -31.38 4.22
N PRO A 254 -14.94 -31.70 3.01
CA PRO A 254 -15.26 -30.69 1.99
C PRO A 254 -16.33 -29.67 2.41
N VAL A 255 -17.29 -30.10 3.23
CA VAL A 255 -18.43 -29.28 3.64
C VAL A 255 -18.21 -28.58 4.98
N MET A 256 -17.15 -28.92 5.72
CA MET A 256 -16.83 -28.30 7.01
C MET A 256 -16.66 -26.77 6.90
N PRO A 257 -15.78 -26.22 6.03
CA PRO A 257 -15.60 -24.76 5.88
C PRO A 257 -16.82 -24.00 5.38
N ILE A 258 -17.71 -24.66 4.65
CA ILE A 258 -18.80 -24.01 3.92
C ILE A 258 -20.09 -24.00 4.73
N ILE A 259 -20.39 -25.12 5.41
CA ILE A 259 -21.68 -25.32 6.08
C ILE A 259 -21.47 -25.34 7.58
N PHE A 260 -20.72 -26.32 8.10
CA PHE A 260 -20.69 -26.59 9.54
C PHE A 260 -19.97 -25.50 10.34
N ILE A 261 -18.79 -25.08 9.90
CA ILE A 261 -17.99 -24.07 10.60
C ILE A 261 -18.72 -22.72 10.65
N PRO A 262 -19.24 -22.17 9.53
CA PRO A 262 -20.00 -20.93 9.57
C PRO A 262 -21.24 -21.01 10.47
N ILE A 263 -22.02 -22.10 10.42
CA ILE A 263 -23.24 -22.23 11.23
C ILE A 263 -22.90 -22.34 12.72
N ILE A 264 -22.04 -23.29 13.07
CA ILE A 264 -21.69 -23.55 14.49
C ILE A 264 -20.94 -22.36 15.07
N GLY A 265 -19.99 -21.80 14.32
CA GLY A 265 -19.24 -20.62 14.74
C GLY A 265 -20.16 -19.43 15.00
N SER A 266 -21.08 -19.12 14.07
CA SER A 266 -22.02 -18.00 14.23
C SER A 266 -22.98 -18.23 15.40
N LEU A 267 -23.44 -19.47 15.60
CA LEU A 267 -24.30 -19.81 16.72
C LEU A 267 -23.58 -19.62 18.06
N ILE A 268 -22.35 -20.12 18.19
CA ILE A 268 -21.57 -19.97 19.42
C ILE A 268 -21.29 -18.49 19.71
N VAL A 269 -20.78 -17.75 18.71
CA VAL A 269 -20.41 -16.34 18.87
C VAL A 269 -21.65 -15.50 19.17
N GLY A 270 -22.73 -15.68 18.39
CA GLY A 270 -23.96 -14.93 18.55
C GLY A 270 -24.65 -15.17 19.89
N LEU A 271 -24.80 -16.44 20.31
CA LEU A 271 -25.39 -16.76 21.61
C LEU A 271 -24.51 -16.29 22.78
N ALA A 272 -23.19 -16.37 22.65
CA ALA A 272 -22.28 -15.83 23.66
C ALA A 272 -22.46 -14.31 23.81
N PHE A 273 -22.62 -13.58 22.70
CA PHE A 273 -22.91 -12.15 22.73
C PHE A 273 -24.28 -11.84 23.32
N ILE A 274 -25.33 -12.50 22.85
CA ILE A 274 -26.70 -12.29 23.30
C ILE A 274 -26.86 -12.52 24.81
N PHE A 275 -26.31 -13.62 25.33
CA PHE A 275 -26.60 -14.05 26.71
C PHE A 275 -25.55 -13.69 27.74
N VAL A 276 -24.30 -13.44 27.33
CA VAL A 276 -23.17 -13.33 28.28
C VAL A 276 -22.35 -12.06 28.09
N ILE A 277 -21.98 -11.72 26.85
CA ILE A 277 -20.96 -10.70 26.58
C ILE A 277 -21.57 -9.33 26.29
N GLY A 278 -22.69 -9.28 25.56
CA GLY A 278 -23.26 -8.05 25.02
C GLY A 278 -23.56 -7.00 26.07
N ALA A 279 -24.41 -7.33 27.06
CA ALA A 279 -24.79 -6.37 28.10
C ALA A 279 -23.61 -5.86 28.97
N PRO A 280 -22.67 -6.71 29.45
CA PRO A 280 -21.50 -6.21 30.16
C PRO A 280 -20.59 -5.31 29.32
N VAL A 281 -20.37 -5.65 28.05
CA VAL A 281 -19.52 -4.84 27.16
C VAL A 281 -20.21 -3.52 26.81
N ALA A 282 -21.52 -3.54 26.57
CA ALA A 282 -22.31 -2.32 26.36
C ALA A 282 -22.22 -1.39 27.58
N GLY A 283 -22.33 -1.91 28.81
CA GLY A 283 -22.18 -1.08 30.01
C GLY A 283 -20.77 -0.47 30.16
N ILE A 284 -19.71 -1.20 29.77
CA ILE A 284 -18.35 -0.64 29.71
C ILE A 284 -18.28 0.45 28.65
N PHE A 285 -18.86 0.19 27.48
CA PHE A 285 -18.85 1.09 26.35
C PHE A 285 -19.59 2.40 26.66
N GLU A 286 -20.83 2.33 27.16
CA GLU A 286 -21.61 3.46 27.65
C GLU A 286 -20.87 4.25 28.74
N GLY A 287 -20.20 3.56 29.67
CA GLY A 287 -19.39 4.21 30.70
C GLY A 287 -18.17 4.97 30.14
N LEU A 288 -17.51 4.41 29.11
CA LEU A 288 -16.41 5.07 28.41
C LEU A 288 -16.92 6.28 27.61
N THR A 289 -18.06 6.15 26.91
CA THR A 289 -18.67 7.24 26.16
C THR A 289 -19.09 8.38 27.09
N ALA A 290 -19.77 8.08 28.20
CA ALA A 290 -20.13 9.07 29.20
C ALA A 290 -18.90 9.75 29.84
N TRP A 291 -17.81 9.00 30.04
CA TRP A 291 -16.55 9.58 30.50
C TRP A 291 -15.95 10.52 29.45
N LEU A 292 -15.93 10.14 28.17
CA LEU A 292 -15.42 10.97 27.07
C LEU A 292 -16.29 12.22 26.84
N GLU A 293 -17.61 12.12 26.90
CA GLU A 293 -18.52 13.25 26.87
C GLU A 293 -18.27 14.20 28.05
N GLY A 294 -18.04 13.65 29.24
CA GLY A 294 -17.62 14.42 30.41
C GLY A 294 -16.26 15.10 30.24
N MET A 295 -15.44 14.63 29.30
CA MET A 295 -14.15 15.26 28.95
C MET A 295 -14.27 16.39 27.93
N GLN A 296 -15.41 16.62 27.27
CA GLN A 296 -15.63 17.71 26.30
C GLN A 296 -15.56 19.13 26.93
N GLY A 297 -15.31 19.23 28.25
CA GLY A 297 -15.03 20.47 28.98
C GLY A 297 -13.56 20.64 29.39
N THR A 298 -13.28 20.69 30.71
CA THR A 298 -11.96 21.06 31.28
C THR A 298 -10.81 20.12 30.86
N SER A 299 -11.08 18.86 30.52
CA SER A 299 -10.08 17.87 30.08
C SER A 299 -9.99 17.70 28.56
N ALA A 300 -10.79 18.43 27.78
CA ALA A 300 -10.77 18.40 26.32
C ALA A 300 -9.39 18.84 25.79
N VAL A 301 -8.79 19.81 26.48
CA VAL A 301 -7.42 20.26 26.20
C VAL A 301 -6.42 19.10 26.35
N LEU A 302 -6.50 18.32 27.43
CA LEU A 302 -5.59 17.20 27.65
C LEU A 302 -5.75 16.11 26.59
N LEU A 303 -7.00 15.77 26.25
CA LEU A 303 -7.30 14.80 25.20
C LEU A 303 -6.75 15.27 23.85
N ALA A 304 -7.03 16.52 23.46
CA ALA A 304 -6.54 17.11 22.22
C ALA A 304 -5.00 17.16 22.16
N LEU A 305 -4.33 17.47 23.27
CA LEU A 305 -2.86 17.42 23.36
C LEU A 305 -2.34 16.00 23.09
N ILE A 306 -2.94 14.98 23.71
CA ILE A 306 -2.52 13.59 23.51
C ILE A 306 -2.73 13.17 22.05
N LEU A 307 -3.92 13.42 21.50
CA LEU A 307 -4.26 13.02 20.13
C LEU A 307 -3.42 13.77 19.09
N GLY A 308 -3.29 15.09 19.21
CA GLY A 308 -2.47 15.90 18.31
C GLY A 308 -0.99 15.48 18.35
N GLY A 309 -0.48 15.13 19.54
CA GLY A 309 0.86 14.59 19.69
C GLY A 309 1.05 13.22 19.05
N MET A 310 0.14 12.28 19.30
CA MET A 310 0.17 10.93 18.74
C MET A 310 0.10 10.93 17.21
N ILE A 311 -0.72 11.82 16.62
CA ILE A 311 -0.82 11.98 15.16
C ILE A 311 0.51 12.45 14.56
N ALA A 312 1.21 13.37 15.21
CA ALA A 312 2.40 13.98 14.62
C ALA A 312 3.71 13.24 14.89
N ILE A 313 3.83 12.53 16.02
CA ILE A 313 5.13 12.05 16.53
C ILE A 313 5.86 11.10 15.58
N ASP A 314 5.12 10.30 14.82
CA ASP A 314 5.66 9.30 13.89
C ASP A 314 5.13 9.44 12.45
N MET A 315 4.45 10.55 12.14
CA MET A 315 4.08 10.97 10.78
C MET A 315 3.41 9.89 9.93
N GLY A 316 2.51 9.09 10.52
CA GLY A 316 1.84 7.96 9.85
C GLY A 316 2.24 6.58 10.40
N GLY A 317 3.10 6.56 11.42
CA GLY A 317 3.50 5.34 12.13
C GLY A 317 2.44 4.77 13.09
N PRO A 318 2.83 3.84 13.97
CA PRO A 318 1.90 3.16 14.89
C PRO A 318 1.09 4.08 15.81
N PHE A 319 1.69 5.14 16.37
CA PHE A 319 0.99 6.09 17.25
C PHE A 319 -0.05 6.89 16.50
N ASN A 320 0.31 7.40 15.31
CA ASN A 320 -0.65 8.09 14.44
C ASN A 320 -1.81 7.17 14.10
N LYS A 321 -1.55 5.94 13.63
CA LYS A 321 -2.60 4.98 13.31
C LYS A 321 -3.49 4.69 14.51
N VAL A 322 -2.96 4.51 15.71
CA VAL A 322 -3.79 4.30 16.91
C VAL A 322 -4.69 5.49 17.19
N ALA A 323 -4.16 6.72 17.15
CA ALA A 323 -4.97 7.92 17.38
C ALA A 323 -6.02 8.12 16.28
N PHE A 324 -5.65 7.92 15.01
CA PHE A 324 -6.56 8.03 13.88
C PHE A 324 -7.68 7.00 13.95
N LEU A 325 -7.37 5.75 14.31
CA LEU A 325 -8.38 4.70 14.45
C LEU A 325 -9.29 4.91 15.63
N PHE A 326 -8.77 5.45 16.72
CA PHE A 326 -9.59 5.91 17.82
C PHE A 326 -10.58 7.01 17.34
N GLY A 327 -10.10 8.02 16.62
CA GLY A 327 -10.96 9.06 16.02
C GLY A 327 -12.00 8.50 15.06
N ALA A 328 -11.59 7.61 14.15
CA ALA A 328 -12.48 6.97 13.18
C ALA A 328 -13.58 6.15 13.87
N ALA A 329 -13.25 5.45 14.96
CA ALA A 329 -14.23 4.74 15.77
C ALA A 329 -15.22 5.71 16.44
N MET A 330 -14.74 6.87 16.92
CA MET A 330 -15.59 7.89 17.55
C MET A 330 -16.61 8.52 16.58
N ILE A 331 -16.37 8.48 15.27
CA ILE A 331 -17.36 8.92 14.26
C ILE A 331 -18.64 8.09 14.37
N ALA A 332 -18.52 6.77 14.50
CA ALA A 332 -19.68 5.90 14.59
C ALA A 332 -20.50 6.12 15.86
N GLU A 333 -19.85 6.63 16.90
CA GLU A 333 -20.45 6.96 18.19
C GLU A 333 -20.98 8.42 18.23
N GLY A 334 -20.95 9.14 17.10
CA GLY A 334 -21.41 10.52 16.99
C GLY A 334 -20.47 11.56 17.61
N ASN A 335 -19.30 11.17 18.12
CA ASN A 335 -18.34 12.07 18.74
C ASN A 335 -17.37 12.64 17.69
N TYR A 336 -17.91 13.47 16.80
CA TYR A 336 -17.19 14.03 15.65
C TYR A 336 -16.07 14.98 16.06
N GLU A 337 -16.14 15.62 17.23
CA GLU A 337 -15.13 16.58 17.70
C GLU A 337 -13.76 15.93 17.95
N ILE A 338 -13.74 14.68 18.42
CA ILE A 338 -12.50 13.91 18.57
C ILE A 338 -11.84 13.70 17.20
N MET A 339 -12.63 13.28 16.21
CA MET A 339 -12.15 13.12 14.85
C MET A 339 -11.72 14.46 14.24
N GLY A 340 -12.46 15.54 14.47
CA GLY A 340 -12.13 16.87 13.96
C GLY A 340 -10.79 17.40 14.48
N ALA A 341 -10.47 17.19 15.75
CA ALA A 341 -9.16 17.52 16.30
C ALA A 341 -8.02 16.71 15.63
N ILE A 342 -8.26 15.42 15.37
CA ILE A 342 -7.32 14.56 14.63
C ILE A 342 -7.16 15.03 13.17
N ALA A 343 -8.26 15.36 12.50
CA ALA A 343 -8.29 15.81 11.12
C ALA A 343 -7.56 17.15 10.93
N VAL A 344 -7.58 18.03 11.93
CA VAL A 344 -6.73 19.23 11.96
C VAL A 344 -5.28 18.85 12.20
N ALA A 345 -4.99 18.01 13.20
CA ALA A 345 -3.64 17.61 13.57
C ALA A 345 -2.85 16.94 12.43
N ILE A 346 -3.51 16.16 11.57
CA ILE A 346 -2.89 15.31 10.53
C ILE A 346 -2.21 16.12 9.42
N CYS A 347 -2.75 17.29 9.08
CA CYS A 347 -2.22 18.13 8.00
C CYS A 347 -1.14 19.12 8.46
N ILE A 348 -1.06 19.40 9.76
CA ILE A 348 -0.14 20.40 10.30
C ILE A 348 1.34 20.06 10.04
N PRO A 349 1.83 18.82 10.23
CA PRO A 349 3.24 18.51 10.01
C PRO A 349 3.72 18.81 8.57
N PRO A 350 3.09 18.29 7.51
CA PRO A 350 3.53 18.55 6.14
C PRO A 350 3.30 20.01 5.69
N ILE A 351 2.16 20.64 6.03
CA ILE A 351 1.90 22.05 5.68
C ILE A 351 2.87 22.97 6.43
N GLY A 352 3.10 22.72 7.72
CA GLY A 352 4.03 23.46 8.57
C GLY A 352 5.46 23.39 8.07
N MET A 353 5.93 22.21 7.67
CA MET A 353 7.27 22.06 7.09
C MET A 353 7.39 22.75 5.73
N GLY A 354 6.40 22.59 4.85
CA GLY A 354 6.35 23.31 3.58
C GLY A 354 6.43 24.83 3.77
N LEU A 355 5.58 25.38 4.65
CA LEU A 355 5.57 26.80 4.98
C LEU A 355 6.91 27.26 5.59
N ALA A 356 7.53 26.45 6.45
CA ALA A 356 8.82 26.79 7.05
C ALA A 356 9.90 27.03 5.99
N THR A 357 9.94 26.20 4.94
CA THR A 357 10.87 26.37 3.82
C THR A 357 10.58 27.61 2.97
N PHE A 358 9.31 28.02 2.87
CA PHE A 358 8.91 29.22 2.14
C PHE A 358 9.31 30.50 2.89
N ILE A 359 9.19 30.50 4.21
CA ILE A 359 9.50 31.65 5.08
C ILE A 359 11.01 31.88 5.18
N ASN A 360 11.81 30.84 5.43
CA ASN A 360 13.25 31.02 5.68
C ASN A 360 14.12 30.10 4.82
N LYS A 361 14.22 30.43 3.53
CA LYS A 361 14.98 29.67 2.53
C LYS A 361 16.46 29.45 2.86
N LYS A 362 17.07 30.25 3.75
CA LYS A 362 18.49 30.14 4.13
C LYS A 362 18.77 28.98 5.10
N LYS A 363 17.75 28.47 5.78
CA LYS A 363 17.84 27.38 6.76
C LYS A 363 17.65 25.98 6.16
N TYR A 364 17.46 25.91 4.84
CA TYR A 364 17.14 24.68 4.12
C TYR A 364 17.99 24.54 2.87
N HIS A 365 18.44 23.33 2.59
CA HIS A 365 19.08 23.00 1.33
C HIS A 365 18.10 23.10 0.16
N GLN A 366 18.62 23.17 -1.07
CA GLN A 366 17.78 23.25 -2.27
C GLN A 366 16.83 22.05 -2.40
N ALA A 367 17.30 20.84 -2.07
CA ALA A 367 16.46 19.64 -2.02
C ALA A 367 15.30 19.77 -1.01
N GLU A 368 15.59 20.24 0.21
CA GLU A 368 14.56 20.45 1.25
C GLU A 368 13.49 21.47 0.82
N ARG A 369 13.87 22.50 0.07
CA ARG A 369 12.92 23.49 -0.46
C ARG A 369 11.98 22.91 -1.51
N GLU A 370 12.48 22.04 -2.38
CA GLU A 370 11.65 21.35 -3.37
C GLU A 370 10.73 20.33 -2.71
N THR A 371 11.27 19.56 -1.74
CA THR A 371 10.46 18.70 -0.87
C THR A 371 9.41 19.51 -0.12
N GLY A 372 9.69 20.76 0.27
CA GLY A 372 8.76 21.65 0.95
C GLY A 372 7.51 21.95 0.13
N LYS A 373 7.64 22.13 -1.19
CA LYS A 373 6.49 22.33 -2.09
C LYS A 373 5.61 21.07 -2.13
N ALA A 374 6.23 19.90 -2.29
CA ALA A 374 5.51 18.64 -2.32
C ALA A 374 4.84 18.33 -0.97
N SER A 375 5.55 18.58 0.13
CA SER A 375 5.06 18.43 1.50
C SER A 375 3.84 19.31 1.76
N PHE A 376 3.89 20.59 1.40
CA PHE A 376 2.75 21.49 1.53
C PHE A 376 1.49 20.92 0.84
N THR A 377 1.64 20.48 -0.41
CA THR A 377 0.52 19.89 -1.18
C THR A 377 0.00 18.60 -0.55
N MET A 378 0.88 17.68 -0.14
CA MET A 378 0.50 16.44 0.54
C MET A 378 -0.32 16.72 1.81
N GLY A 379 0.05 17.76 2.55
CA GLY A 379 -0.69 18.17 3.73
C GLY A 379 -2.11 18.66 3.45
N LEU A 380 -2.38 19.27 2.29
CA LEU A 380 -3.74 19.65 1.90
C LEU A 380 -4.69 18.45 1.79
N PHE A 381 -4.14 17.27 1.49
CA PHE A 381 -4.85 15.98 1.39
C PHE A 381 -4.71 15.12 2.65
N GLY A 382 -4.23 15.70 3.76
CA GLY A 382 -4.11 14.98 5.03
C GLY A 382 -3.02 13.89 5.05
N ILE A 383 -2.04 13.95 4.15
CA ILE A 383 -0.93 12.98 4.08
C ILE A 383 0.21 13.47 4.98
N THR A 384 0.22 13.02 6.25
CA THR A 384 1.21 13.44 7.26
C THR A 384 2.64 13.03 6.92
N GLU A 385 2.80 11.95 6.16
CA GLU A 385 4.07 11.37 5.71
C GLU A 385 4.93 12.39 4.93
N GLY A 386 4.31 13.44 4.36
CA GLY A 386 5.03 14.52 3.70
C GLY A 386 6.07 15.22 4.58
N ALA A 387 6.02 15.07 5.91
CA ALA A 387 7.01 15.58 6.84
C ALA A 387 8.21 14.64 7.11
N ILE A 388 8.12 13.35 6.73
CA ILE A 388 9.16 12.34 6.97
C ILE A 388 10.52 12.75 6.42
N PRO A 389 10.65 13.26 5.17
CA PRO A 389 11.97 13.63 4.64
C PRO A 389 12.70 14.67 5.49
N PHE A 390 11.97 15.61 6.09
CA PHE A 390 12.54 16.62 6.97
C PHE A 390 12.92 16.04 8.33
N ALA A 391 12.05 15.20 8.90
CA ALA A 391 12.30 14.55 10.18
C ALA A 391 13.49 13.57 10.09
N ALA A 392 13.66 12.88 8.97
CA ALA A 392 14.80 11.99 8.73
C ALA A 392 16.13 12.76 8.69
N GLN A 393 16.13 13.99 8.16
CA GLN A 393 17.32 14.83 8.08
C GLN A 393 17.64 15.56 9.39
N ASP A 394 16.64 16.05 10.12
CA ASP A 394 16.82 16.82 11.36
C ASP A 394 15.77 16.47 12.44
N PRO A 395 15.81 15.24 12.99
CA PRO A 395 14.73 14.72 13.84
C PRO A 395 14.57 15.52 15.13
N LEU A 396 15.67 15.98 15.72
CA LEU A 396 15.67 16.66 17.02
C LEU A 396 14.98 18.02 16.98
N ARG A 397 14.87 18.65 15.80
CA ARG A 397 14.24 19.96 15.64
C ARG A 397 12.89 19.85 14.97
N VAL A 398 12.76 18.96 13.99
CA VAL A 398 11.52 18.79 13.23
C VAL A 398 10.45 18.09 14.08
N ILE A 399 10.75 16.95 14.71
CA ILE A 399 9.75 16.15 15.44
C ILE A 399 9.11 16.96 16.58
N PRO A 400 9.87 17.64 17.47
CA PRO A 400 9.24 18.46 18.51
C PRO A 400 8.39 19.61 17.94
N SER A 401 8.80 20.21 16.82
CA SER A 401 8.08 21.34 16.20
C SER A 401 6.76 20.93 15.57
N ILE A 402 6.73 19.79 14.87
CA ILE A 402 5.48 19.26 14.30
C ILE A 402 4.53 18.77 15.40
N VAL A 403 5.06 18.15 16.47
CA VAL A 403 4.28 17.68 17.61
C VAL A 403 3.60 18.84 18.33
N VAL A 404 4.36 19.89 18.67
CA VAL A 404 3.81 21.08 19.36
C VAL A 404 2.79 21.82 18.49
N GLY A 405 3.04 21.94 17.18
CA GLY A 405 2.07 22.54 16.27
C GLY A 405 0.77 21.73 16.15
N SER A 406 0.87 20.41 15.97
CA SER A 406 -0.31 19.53 15.90
C SER A 406 -1.09 19.49 17.21
N MET A 407 -0.41 19.46 18.36
CA MET A 407 -1.01 19.62 19.68
C MET A 407 -1.79 20.95 19.78
N THR A 408 -1.19 22.05 19.32
CA THR A 408 -1.82 23.37 19.37
C THR A 408 -3.07 23.42 18.48
N GLY A 409 -2.95 22.95 17.22
CA GLY A 409 -4.08 22.91 16.30
C GLY A 409 -5.22 22.02 16.80
N ALA A 410 -4.91 20.84 17.34
CA ALA A 410 -5.89 19.93 17.92
C ALA A 410 -6.65 20.58 19.09
N VAL A 411 -5.94 21.29 19.98
CA VAL A 411 -6.57 21.99 21.12
C VAL A 411 -7.51 23.09 20.63
N VAL A 412 -7.09 23.91 19.66
CA VAL A 412 -7.95 24.96 19.10
C VAL A 412 -9.18 24.35 18.42
N ALA A 413 -8.99 23.28 17.66
CA ALA A 413 -10.07 22.58 16.98
C ALA A 413 -11.11 22.04 17.98
N MET A 414 -10.65 21.36 19.03
CA MET A 414 -11.53 20.77 20.04
C MET A 414 -12.25 21.84 20.87
N LEU A 415 -11.57 22.92 21.28
CA LEU A 415 -12.20 24.03 22.00
C LEU A 415 -13.20 24.83 21.15
N SER A 416 -13.12 24.70 19.82
CA SER A 416 -14.00 25.38 18.87
C SER A 416 -15.08 24.45 18.31
N SER A 417 -15.25 23.26 18.90
CA SER A 417 -16.20 22.23 18.46
C SER A 417 -16.09 21.90 16.96
N VAL A 418 -14.85 21.83 16.44
CA VAL A 418 -14.61 21.36 15.08
C VAL A 418 -14.84 19.85 15.04
N GLY A 419 -15.86 19.41 14.31
CA GLY A 419 -16.19 18.00 14.14
C GLY A 419 -15.87 17.50 12.74
N ASP A 420 -15.43 16.25 12.58
CA ASP A 420 -15.26 15.60 11.28
C ASP A 420 -16.04 14.28 11.24
N ARG A 421 -16.82 14.11 10.17
CA ARG A 421 -17.71 12.96 9.95
C ARG A 421 -17.08 11.86 9.10
N VAL A 422 -15.86 12.06 8.59
CA VAL A 422 -15.17 11.11 7.72
C VAL A 422 -13.89 10.66 8.40
N ALA A 423 -13.53 9.37 8.27
CA ALA A 423 -12.22 8.88 8.68
C ALA A 423 -11.15 9.29 7.66
N HIS A 424 -10.91 10.60 7.56
CA HIS A 424 -9.88 11.22 6.77
C HIS A 424 -9.49 12.54 7.43
N GLY A 425 -8.64 13.36 6.81
CA GLY A 425 -8.35 14.66 7.39
C GLY A 425 -7.68 15.63 6.44
N GLY A 426 -7.21 16.74 7.00
CA GLY A 426 -6.68 17.85 6.24
C GLY A 426 -7.73 18.72 5.56
N PRO A 427 -7.32 19.84 4.94
CA PRO A 427 -8.21 20.80 4.30
C PRO A 427 -9.23 20.22 3.32
N ILE A 428 -8.90 19.11 2.64
CA ILE A 428 -9.79 18.49 1.65
C ILE A 428 -11.14 18.07 2.24
N VAL A 429 -11.18 17.49 3.45
CA VAL A 429 -12.44 17.04 4.06
C VAL A 429 -13.35 18.21 4.43
N ALA A 430 -12.74 19.33 4.83
CA ALA A 430 -13.47 20.55 5.16
C ALA A 430 -14.11 21.19 3.91
N VAL A 431 -13.39 21.17 2.78
CA VAL A 431 -13.91 21.66 1.49
C VAL A 431 -15.04 20.78 0.95
N LEU A 432 -14.97 19.47 1.18
CA LEU A 432 -15.98 18.51 0.75
C LEU A 432 -17.23 18.45 1.65
N GLY A 433 -17.30 19.28 2.69
CA GLY A 433 -18.47 19.40 3.56
C GLY A 433 -18.56 18.32 4.66
N ALA A 434 -17.48 17.61 4.95
CA ALA A 434 -17.43 16.59 6.01
C ALA A 434 -17.19 17.14 7.40
N VAL A 435 -16.83 18.43 7.50
CA VAL A 435 -16.41 19.08 8.74
C VAL A 435 -17.46 20.07 9.24
N ASP A 436 -17.79 19.99 10.51
CA ASP A 436 -18.56 21.00 11.24
C ASP A 436 -17.65 22.15 11.68
N ASN A 437 -18.17 23.38 11.74
CA ASN A 437 -17.39 24.58 12.05
C ASN A 437 -16.16 24.77 11.13
N VAL A 438 -16.36 24.59 9.81
CA VAL A 438 -15.34 24.69 8.75
C VAL A 438 -14.39 25.88 8.90
N PHE A 439 -14.92 27.06 9.25
CA PHE A 439 -14.06 28.24 9.46
C PHE A 439 -13.03 28.01 10.58
N MET A 440 -13.47 27.46 11.72
CA MET A 440 -12.59 27.19 12.86
C MET A 440 -11.62 26.04 12.57
N PHE A 441 -11.98 25.08 11.71
CA PHE A 441 -11.03 24.08 11.21
C PHE A 441 -9.82 24.74 10.55
N PHE A 442 -10.05 25.68 9.62
CA PHE A 442 -8.96 26.39 8.94
C PHE A 442 -8.16 27.28 9.88
N VAL A 443 -8.81 27.94 10.84
CA VAL A 443 -8.13 28.74 11.88
C VAL A 443 -7.23 27.85 12.73
N ALA A 444 -7.74 26.72 13.22
CA ALA A 444 -7.00 25.78 14.04
C ALA A 444 -5.79 25.20 13.30
N ALA A 445 -5.99 24.77 12.04
CA ALA A 445 -4.92 24.29 11.18
C ALA A 445 -3.86 25.38 10.93
N ALA A 446 -4.27 26.60 10.61
CA ALA A 446 -3.36 27.72 10.38
C ALA A 446 -2.52 28.05 11.61
N ILE A 447 -3.12 28.06 12.81
CA ILE A 447 -2.39 28.29 14.06
C ILE A 447 -1.33 27.21 14.28
N GLY A 448 -1.70 25.94 14.15
CA GLY A 448 -0.76 24.82 14.31
C GLY A 448 0.37 24.87 13.29
N VAL A 449 0.05 25.14 12.02
CA VAL A 449 1.03 25.32 10.92
C VAL A 449 2.01 26.44 11.21
N VAL A 450 1.53 27.60 11.69
CA VAL A 450 2.38 28.73 12.05
C VAL A 450 3.29 28.39 13.22
N VAL A 451 2.77 27.70 14.26
CA VAL A 451 3.56 27.25 15.40
C VAL A 451 4.68 26.30 14.95
N THR A 452 4.36 25.29 14.13
CA THR A 452 5.36 24.39 13.55
C THR A 452 6.40 25.14 12.75
N ALA A 453 5.99 25.97 11.79
CA ALA A 453 6.88 26.68 10.89
C ALA A 453 7.81 27.65 11.62
N PHE A 454 7.29 28.34 12.63
CA PHE A 454 8.07 29.26 13.45
C PHE A 454 9.04 28.50 14.37
N MET A 455 8.58 27.47 15.06
CA MET A 455 9.41 26.69 16.00
C MET A 455 10.56 26.01 15.29
N VAL A 456 10.32 25.35 14.14
CA VAL A 456 11.39 24.68 13.40
C VAL A 456 12.39 25.69 12.84
N ASN A 457 11.92 26.82 12.32
CA ASN A 457 12.80 27.88 11.82
C ASN A 457 13.59 28.55 12.94
N LEU A 458 13.07 28.65 14.15
CA LEU A 458 13.81 29.18 15.30
C LEU A 458 14.94 28.21 15.71
N LEU A 459 14.66 26.90 15.68
CA LEU A 459 15.59 25.86 16.13
C LEU A 459 16.66 25.50 15.09
N LYS A 460 16.34 25.53 13.79
CA LYS A 460 17.30 25.22 12.71
C LYS A 460 18.33 26.33 12.56
N LYS A 461 19.56 25.95 12.19
CA LYS A 461 20.65 26.88 11.86
C LYS A 461 20.66 27.18 10.36
N ASP A 462 21.31 28.26 9.98
CA ASP A 462 21.52 28.58 8.57
C ASP A 462 22.41 27.52 7.93
N VAL A 463 22.09 27.15 6.70
CA VAL A 463 22.91 26.23 5.90
C VAL A 463 24.13 27.00 5.40
N ALA A 464 25.32 26.44 5.59
CA ALA A 464 26.55 27.04 5.10
C ALA A 464 26.46 27.26 3.58
N ALA A 465 26.75 28.49 3.13
CA ALA A 465 26.88 28.76 1.70
C ALA A 465 28.03 27.90 1.16
N VAL A 466 27.76 27.12 0.11
CA VAL A 466 28.83 26.44 -0.63
C VAL A 466 29.68 27.56 -1.25
N GLU A 467 30.92 27.71 -0.78
CA GLU A 467 31.90 28.58 -1.42
C GLU A 467 32.12 28.09 -2.85
N SER A 468 31.74 28.91 -3.82
CA SER A 468 32.13 28.73 -5.21
C SER A 468 33.66 28.79 -5.29
N ILE A 469 34.28 27.68 -5.68
CA ILE A 469 35.72 27.62 -5.94
C ILE A 469 36.05 28.60 -7.08
N PRO A 470 36.96 29.57 -6.89
CA PRO A 470 37.35 30.50 -7.93
C PRO A 470 38.41 29.88 -8.83
N GLY A 471 38.14 29.84 -10.15
CA GLY A 471 39.18 29.64 -11.15
C GLY A 471 38.73 28.96 -12.44
N ASP A 472 38.10 29.70 -13.35
CA ASP A 472 38.67 29.85 -14.68
C ASP A 472 38.27 31.23 -15.24
N ASN A 473 39.26 32.14 -15.26
CA ASN A 473 39.12 33.49 -15.78
C ASN A 473 39.36 33.43 -17.29
N GLY A 474 38.34 33.77 -18.07
CA GLY A 474 38.52 33.89 -19.52
C GLY A 474 37.30 34.43 -20.26
N LEU A 475 36.91 35.68 -19.98
CA LEU A 475 36.79 36.77 -20.96
C LEU A 475 35.77 37.82 -20.49
N GLU A 476 36.14 39.05 -20.80
CA GLU A 476 35.68 40.32 -20.25
C GLU A 476 34.18 40.59 -20.39
N GLU A 477 33.66 41.31 -19.38
CA GLU A 477 32.35 41.96 -19.38
C GLU A 477 32.23 42.95 -20.55
N THR A 478 31.58 42.53 -21.62
CA THR A 478 30.86 43.46 -22.50
C THR A 478 29.46 43.69 -21.94
N LYS A 479 29.25 44.89 -21.40
CA LYS A 479 27.92 45.47 -21.23
C LYS A 479 27.24 45.52 -22.59
N GLU A 480 26.11 44.85 -22.72
CA GLU A 480 25.17 45.04 -23.82
C GLU A 480 23.80 45.49 -23.29
N PRO A 481 23.03 46.22 -24.12
CA PRO A 481 22.17 47.31 -23.68
C PRO A 481 20.78 46.85 -23.22
N GLU A 482 20.10 47.75 -22.50
CA GLU A 482 18.64 47.77 -22.43
C GLU A 482 18.07 47.84 -23.86
N GLU A 483 17.58 46.71 -24.38
CA GLU A 483 16.68 46.70 -25.53
C GLU A 483 15.26 46.31 -25.08
N GLU A 484 14.35 47.26 -25.28
CA GLU A 484 12.91 47.03 -25.32
C GLU A 484 12.57 46.02 -26.41
N GLU A 485 12.46 44.73 -26.08
CA GLU A 485 11.84 43.76 -26.97
C GLU A 485 10.33 43.64 -26.71
N LYS A 486 9.61 44.29 -27.63
CA LYS A 486 8.23 44.05 -28.01
C LYS A 486 7.87 42.56 -27.96
N LYS A 487 6.64 42.32 -27.49
CA LYS A 487 5.78 41.17 -27.80
C LYS A 487 6.10 40.57 -29.19
N ALA A 488 6.85 39.48 -29.19
CA ALA A 488 6.79 38.47 -30.24
C ALA A 488 6.40 37.17 -29.54
N GLU A 489 5.19 36.69 -29.84
CA GLU A 489 4.74 35.36 -29.46
C GLU A 489 5.70 34.33 -30.08
N ALA A 490 6.65 33.83 -29.28
CA ALA A 490 7.28 32.56 -29.57
C ALA A 490 6.21 31.46 -29.40
N PRO A 491 6.10 30.49 -30.31
CA PRO A 491 5.06 29.47 -30.21
C PRO A 491 5.22 28.75 -28.87
N GLN A 492 4.18 28.81 -28.04
CA GLN A 492 3.99 27.84 -26.97
C GLN A 492 3.87 26.47 -27.63
N THR A 493 4.99 25.77 -27.83
CA THR A 493 4.94 24.34 -28.07
C THR A 493 4.52 23.71 -26.76
N GLN A 494 3.20 23.51 -26.62
CA GLN A 494 2.64 22.59 -25.66
C GLN A 494 3.50 21.32 -25.65
N PRO A 495 3.82 20.73 -24.49
CA PRO A 495 4.49 19.44 -24.47
C PRO A 495 3.63 18.48 -25.30
N LYS A 496 4.17 18.00 -26.42
CA LYS A 496 3.49 17.05 -27.30
C LYS A 496 2.98 15.90 -26.44
N GLU A 497 1.66 15.67 -26.48
CA GLU A 497 1.02 14.60 -25.71
C GLU A 497 1.59 13.26 -26.19
N ILE A 498 2.13 12.46 -25.27
CA ILE A 498 2.62 11.11 -25.59
C ILE A 498 1.41 10.19 -25.68
N SER A 499 1.13 9.69 -26.89
CA SER A 499 -0.06 8.87 -27.20
C SER A 499 0.30 7.48 -27.75
N LYS A 500 1.57 7.28 -28.13
CA LYS A 500 2.13 6.02 -28.60
C LYS A 500 3.63 5.99 -28.34
N LEU A 501 4.22 4.79 -28.25
CA LEU A 501 5.64 4.64 -27.92
C LEU A 501 6.55 5.30 -28.97
N THR A 502 6.17 5.27 -30.25
CA THR A 502 6.94 5.91 -31.33
C THR A 502 6.89 7.44 -31.32
N ASP A 503 6.16 8.06 -30.38
CA ASP A 503 6.30 9.50 -30.12
C ASP A 503 7.62 9.82 -29.40
N ILE A 504 8.23 8.81 -28.76
CA ILE A 504 9.42 8.91 -27.89
C ILE A 504 10.47 7.81 -28.14
N THR A 505 10.31 7.01 -29.19
CA THR A 505 11.30 6.03 -29.65
C THR A 505 11.44 6.18 -31.16
N THR A 506 12.67 6.10 -31.66
CA THR A 506 13.00 6.12 -33.09
C THR A 506 13.83 4.89 -33.46
N PRO A 507 14.01 4.54 -34.74
CA PRO A 507 14.86 3.42 -35.16
C PRO A 507 16.31 3.51 -34.63
N GLU A 508 16.84 4.72 -34.44
CA GLU A 508 18.17 4.98 -33.90
C GLU A 508 18.28 4.66 -32.39
N LEU A 509 17.14 4.62 -31.69
CA LEU A 509 17.01 4.22 -30.29
C LEU A 509 16.69 2.73 -30.14
N ILE A 510 16.87 1.94 -31.20
CA ILE A 510 16.68 0.49 -31.17
C ILE A 510 18.02 -0.21 -31.39
N ASN A 511 18.34 -1.14 -30.49
CA ASN A 511 19.46 -2.07 -30.64
C ASN A 511 18.97 -3.50 -30.42
N ILE A 512 18.92 -4.31 -31.47
CA ILE A 512 18.39 -5.68 -31.40
C ILE A 512 19.44 -6.75 -31.05
N ASP A 513 20.71 -6.37 -30.91
CA ASP A 513 21.82 -7.29 -30.64
C ASP A 513 22.78 -6.67 -29.59
N LEU A 514 22.28 -6.52 -28.36
CA LEU A 514 23.07 -6.00 -27.23
C LEU A 514 24.28 -6.90 -26.90
N ALA A 515 25.42 -6.27 -26.66
CA ALA A 515 26.69 -6.95 -26.38
C ALA A 515 27.00 -7.10 -24.89
N GLY A 516 26.43 -6.25 -24.02
CA GLY A 516 26.67 -6.26 -22.58
C GLY A 516 26.49 -7.64 -21.93
N ALA A 517 27.44 -8.04 -21.07
CA ALA A 517 27.43 -9.36 -20.42
C ALA A 517 26.68 -9.36 -19.09
N THR A 518 26.66 -8.23 -18.40
CA THR A 518 25.94 -8.02 -17.14
C THR A 518 24.84 -6.98 -17.31
N ARG A 519 23.91 -6.91 -16.34
CA ARG A 519 22.88 -5.88 -16.27
C ARG A 519 23.47 -4.48 -16.44
N ASP A 520 24.53 -4.19 -15.71
CA ASP A 520 25.13 -2.85 -15.67
C ASP A 520 25.84 -2.54 -17.01
N ASP A 521 26.42 -3.54 -17.69
CA ASP A 521 26.97 -3.37 -19.04
C ASP A 521 25.87 -3.05 -20.06
N VAL A 522 24.71 -3.71 -19.96
CA VAL A 522 23.55 -3.44 -20.82
C VAL A 522 22.96 -2.07 -20.53
N ILE A 523 22.89 -1.66 -19.26
CA ILE A 523 22.50 -0.30 -18.88
C ILE A 523 23.44 0.73 -19.53
N ASP A 524 24.76 0.50 -19.47
CA ASP A 524 25.75 1.39 -20.07
C ASP A 524 25.60 1.50 -21.59
N GLU A 525 25.36 0.38 -22.27
CA GLU A 525 25.14 0.33 -23.73
C GLU A 525 23.87 1.10 -24.15
N LEU A 526 22.79 0.98 -23.38
CA LEU A 526 21.54 1.72 -23.62
C LEU A 526 21.69 3.22 -23.33
N ILE A 527 22.40 3.58 -22.27
CA ILE A 527 22.71 4.97 -21.94
C ILE A 527 23.60 5.60 -23.02
N GLN A 528 24.58 4.86 -23.53
CA GLN A 528 25.41 5.32 -24.65
C GLN A 528 24.58 5.56 -25.91
N THR A 529 23.55 4.74 -26.17
CA THR A 529 22.62 4.94 -27.27
C THR A 529 21.82 6.24 -27.09
N LEU A 530 21.36 6.54 -25.88
CA LEU A 530 20.66 7.80 -25.57
C LEU A 530 21.59 9.02 -25.72
N ASP A 531 22.83 8.91 -25.27
CA ASP A 531 23.84 9.97 -25.37
C ASP A 531 24.23 10.27 -26.83
N HIS A 532 24.47 9.23 -27.64
CA HIS A 532 24.81 9.37 -29.07
C HIS A 532 23.70 10.07 -29.87
N ASN A 533 22.45 9.88 -29.46
CA ASN A 533 21.27 10.52 -30.07
C ASN A 533 20.91 11.86 -29.39
N GLU A 534 21.84 12.45 -28.64
CA GLU A 534 21.74 13.76 -27.99
C GLU A 534 20.55 13.89 -27.00
N ILE A 535 20.01 12.78 -26.50
CA ILE A 535 18.90 12.78 -25.53
C ILE A 535 19.37 13.25 -24.15
N LEU A 536 20.64 13.04 -23.82
CA LEU A 536 21.22 13.35 -22.52
C LEU A 536 22.04 14.66 -22.57
N VAL A 537 22.10 15.36 -21.44
CA VAL A 537 23.09 16.42 -21.17
C VAL A 537 24.26 15.92 -20.32
N SER A 538 24.07 14.81 -19.59
CA SER A 538 25.08 14.19 -18.75
C SER A 538 24.86 12.67 -18.67
N GLN A 539 25.75 11.91 -19.28
CA GLN A 539 25.71 10.45 -19.24
C GLN A 539 25.86 9.92 -17.81
N THR A 540 26.76 10.52 -17.04
CA THR A 540 27.10 10.12 -15.67
C THR A 540 25.91 10.30 -14.73
N ASP A 541 25.27 11.47 -14.76
CA ASP A 541 24.16 11.78 -13.86
C ASP A 541 22.92 10.92 -14.19
N PHE A 542 22.70 10.65 -15.48
CA PHE A 542 21.61 9.75 -15.88
C PHE A 542 21.88 8.30 -15.46
N LYS A 543 23.12 7.82 -15.60
CA LYS A 543 23.53 6.49 -15.11
C LYS A 543 23.32 6.36 -13.62
N GLU A 544 23.75 7.35 -12.83
CA GLU A 544 23.54 7.36 -11.39
C GLU A 544 22.05 7.28 -11.03
N ALA A 545 21.19 8.04 -11.73
CA ALA A 545 19.74 7.99 -11.51
C ALA A 545 19.15 6.59 -11.79
N ILE A 546 19.56 5.93 -12.88
CA ILE A 546 19.10 4.58 -13.22
C ILE A 546 19.60 3.55 -12.20
N ILE A 547 20.87 3.58 -11.83
CA ILE A 547 21.45 2.64 -10.85
C ILE A 547 20.82 2.84 -9.46
N ASN A 548 20.60 4.08 -9.03
CA ASN A 548 19.91 4.37 -7.77
C ASN A 548 18.49 3.81 -7.78
N ARG A 549 17.77 3.92 -8.90
CA ARG A 549 16.44 3.32 -9.04
C ARG A 549 16.48 1.79 -9.01
N GLU A 550 17.45 1.18 -9.70
CA GLU A 550 17.62 -0.26 -9.75
C GLU A 550 17.99 -0.86 -8.38
N ASN A 551 18.77 -0.12 -7.57
CA ASN A 551 19.17 -0.52 -6.23
C ASN A 551 18.03 -0.49 -5.20
N GLN A 552 16.94 0.26 -5.46
CA GLN A 552 15.75 0.23 -4.61
C GLN A 552 14.96 -1.08 -4.77
N SER A 553 14.84 -1.56 -6.00
CA SER A 553 14.21 -2.83 -6.38
C SER A 553 14.50 -3.09 -7.85
N THR A 554 14.65 -4.37 -8.22
CA THR A 554 14.81 -4.79 -9.62
C THR A 554 13.74 -4.17 -10.53
N THR A 555 14.15 -3.79 -11.73
CA THR A 555 13.22 -3.39 -12.80
C THR A 555 12.94 -4.54 -13.79
N GLY A 556 13.43 -5.74 -13.49
CA GLY A 556 13.08 -6.98 -14.18
C GLY A 556 11.66 -7.40 -13.85
N LEU A 557 10.77 -7.37 -14.84
CA LEU A 557 9.35 -7.74 -14.68
C LEU A 557 9.10 -9.24 -14.80
N GLY A 558 10.10 -10.00 -15.28
CA GLY A 558 9.94 -11.37 -15.71
C GLY A 558 9.43 -11.48 -17.14
N MET A 559 9.12 -12.69 -17.59
CA MET A 559 8.74 -13.02 -18.96
C MET A 559 9.76 -12.47 -19.99
N ASN A 560 11.04 -12.55 -19.63
CA ASN A 560 12.17 -11.99 -20.40
C ASN A 560 12.17 -10.46 -20.57
N ILE A 561 11.52 -9.68 -19.69
CA ILE A 561 11.43 -8.22 -19.80
C ILE A 561 12.12 -7.50 -18.63
N ALA A 562 12.84 -6.41 -18.95
CA ALA A 562 13.27 -5.41 -17.99
C ALA A 562 12.90 -3.99 -18.45
N ILE A 563 12.52 -3.12 -17.51
CA ILE A 563 12.17 -1.72 -17.80
C ILE A 563 12.95 -0.77 -16.86
N PRO A 564 14.28 -0.63 -17.02
CA PRO A 564 15.04 0.35 -16.24
C PRO A 564 14.54 1.77 -16.53
N HIS A 565 14.30 2.57 -15.50
CA HIS A 565 13.68 3.88 -15.68
C HIS A 565 14.13 4.88 -14.63
N GLY A 566 14.08 6.17 -14.97
CA GLY A 566 14.42 7.23 -14.02
C GLY A 566 13.98 8.61 -14.51
N LYS A 567 13.61 9.47 -13.56
CA LYS A 567 13.53 10.92 -13.81
C LYS A 567 14.90 11.51 -13.52
N SER A 568 15.41 12.33 -14.43
CA SER A 568 16.70 12.99 -14.24
C SER A 568 16.73 14.34 -14.95
N SER A 569 17.33 15.35 -14.31
CA SER A 569 17.67 16.63 -14.95
C SER A 569 18.68 16.47 -16.09
N ALA A 570 19.33 15.31 -16.18
CA ALA A 570 20.27 14.96 -17.24
C ALA A 570 19.60 14.59 -18.58
N VAL A 571 18.27 14.58 -18.67
CA VAL A 571 17.51 14.22 -19.88
C VAL A 571 16.92 15.48 -20.52
N LYS A 572 17.16 15.70 -21.82
CA LYS A 572 16.62 16.84 -22.58
C LYS A 572 15.15 16.64 -22.96
N ASN A 573 14.84 15.47 -23.51
CA ASN A 573 13.50 15.11 -24.00
C ASN A 573 13.14 13.68 -23.56
N PRO A 574 11.87 13.39 -23.25
CA PRO A 574 11.44 12.03 -22.95
C PRO A 574 11.77 11.08 -24.09
N ALA A 575 12.40 9.95 -23.76
CA ALA A 575 12.75 8.94 -24.73
C ALA A 575 12.63 7.54 -24.13
N VAL A 576 12.36 6.55 -24.98
CA VAL A 576 12.52 5.14 -24.66
C VAL A 576 13.50 4.53 -25.64
N VAL A 577 14.59 3.96 -25.12
CA VAL A 577 15.53 3.14 -25.88
C VAL A 577 15.17 1.66 -25.69
N PHE A 578 15.07 0.93 -26.79
CA PHE A 578 14.77 -0.50 -26.79
C PHE A 578 16.02 -1.31 -27.15
N GLY A 579 16.38 -2.22 -26.26
CA GLY A 579 17.46 -3.17 -26.42
C GLY A 579 16.96 -4.61 -26.44
N MET A 580 17.49 -5.44 -27.34
CA MET A 580 17.30 -6.89 -27.29
C MET A 580 18.62 -7.62 -27.06
N LYS A 581 18.63 -8.49 -26.04
CA LYS A 581 19.74 -9.39 -25.69
C LYS A 581 19.31 -10.82 -25.97
N ARG A 582 19.70 -11.39 -27.11
CA ARG A 582 19.17 -12.68 -27.62
C ARG A 582 19.39 -13.87 -26.68
N ASP A 583 20.58 -13.93 -26.08
CA ASP A 583 21.02 -14.90 -25.09
C ASP A 583 20.48 -14.62 -23.68
N GLY A 584 19.92 -13.44 -23.45
CA GLY A 584 19.43 -12.97 -22.15
C GLY A 584 20.53 -12.40 -21.27
N VAL A 585 20.13 -11.56 -20.31
CA VAL A 585 20.99 -11.06 -19.24
C VAL A 585 20.27 -11.18 -17.90
N ASP A 586 20.99 -11.60 -16.86
CA ASP A 586 20.44 -11.68 -15.52
C ASP A 586 20.11 -10.27 -15.00
N TRP A 587 18.82 -9.98 -14.88
CA TRP A 587 18.29 -8.71 -14.36
C TRP A 587 17.69 -8.88 -12.95
N ASN A 588 17.91 -10.02 -12.30
CA ASN A 588 17.22 -10.41 -11.07
C ASN A 588 15.67 -10.34 -11.20
N SER A 589 15.12 -10.75 -12.34
CA SER A 589 13.67 -10.77 -12.60
C SER A 589 12.92 -11.61 -11.56
N MET A 590 11.72 -11.17 -11.16
CA MET A 590 10.94 -11.84 -10.09
C MET A 590 10.58 -13.31 -10.39
N ASP A 591 10.48 -13.68 -11.66
CA ASP A 591 10.20 -15.06 -12.10
C ASP A 591 11.46 -15.89 -12.41
N GLY A 592 12.65 -15.29 -12.25
CA GLY A 592 13.94 -15.91 -12.54
C GLY A 592 14.30 -16.01 -14.02
N THR A 593 13.55 -15.37 -14.92
CA THR A 593 13.91 -15.32 -16.35
C THR A 593 14.94 -14.25 -16.64
N ASP A 594 15.94 -14.59 -17.46
CA ASP A 594 16.89 -13.61 -17.98
C ASP A 594 16.16 -12.60 -18.89
N ALA A 595 16.44 -11.32 -18.70
CA ALA A 595 15.84 -10.26 -19.51
C ALA A 595 16.43 -10.32 -20.92
N LYS A 596 15.53 -10.40 -21.92
CA LYS A 596 15.89 -10.35 -23.34
C LYS A 596 15.38 -9.07 -24.00
N LEU A 597 14.25 -8.54 -23.54
CA LEU A 597 13.63 -7.31 -24.05
C LEU A 597 13.80 -6.23 -22.96
N ILE A 598 14.62 -5.22 -23.24
CA ILE A 598 14.96 -4.17 -22.28
C ILE A 598 14.47 -2.83 -22.81
N PHE A 599 13.60 -2.16 -22.06
CA PHE A 599 13.04 -0.85 -22.40
C PHE A 599 13.49 0.19 -21.39
N MET A 600 14.53 0.96 -21.71
CA MET A 600 14.98 2.01 -20.80
C MET A 600 14.21 3.30 -21.02
N ILE A 601 13.57 3.80 -19.97
CA ILE A 601 12.75 5.03 -20.00
C ILE A 601 13.57 6.20 -19.42
N ALA A 602 13.84 7.20 -20.25
CA ALA A 602 14.49 8.46 -19.87
C ALA A 602 13.47 9.59 -19.85
N VAL A 603 13.26 10.25 -18.70
CA VAL A 603 12.30 11.36 -18.56
C VAL A 603 12.96 12.58 -17.89
N PRO A 604 12.82 13.80 -18.43
CA PRO A 604 13.28 15.04 -17.77
C PRO A 604 12.59 15.30 -16.43
N GLU A 605 13.33 15.78 -15.43
CA GLU A 605 12.78 16.18 -14.12
C GLU A 605 11.83 17.39 -14.19
N ASN A 606 12.03 18.29 -15.16
CA ASN A 606 11.31 19.56 -15.28
C ASN A 606 9.92 19.44 -15.92
N ARG A 607 9.51 18.24 -16.35
CA ARG A 607 8.21 18.02 -17.00
C ARG A 607 7.13 17.74 -15.94
N GLN A 608 6.13 18.62 -15.86
CA GLN A 608 4.95 18.42 -15.01
C GLN A 608 4.01 17.40 -15.67
N GLY A 609 3.84 16.24 -15.04
CA GLY A 609 2.95 15.17 -15.49
C GLY A 609 3.42 13.77 -15.09
N ASP A 610 2.49 12.82 -15.09
CA ASP A 610 2.74 11.39 -14.87
C ASP A 610 3.26 10.69 -16.13
N ASP A 611 3.97 11.37 -17.02
CA ASP A 611 4.45 10.82 -18.29
C ASP A 611 5.26 9.54 -18.10
N HIS A 612 6.10 9.50 -17.07
CA HIS A 612 6.81 8.29 -16.65
C HIS A 612 5.85 7.11 -16.38
N LEU A 613 4.76 7.35 -15.63
CA LEU A 613 3.75 6.33 -15.33
C LEU A 613 2.90 6.00 -16.57
N LYS A 614 2.60 6.98 -17.43
CA LYS A 614 1.86 6.77 -18.68
C LYS A 614 2.64 5.87 -19.64
N ILE A 615 3.93 6.15 -19.85
CA ILE A 615 4.83 5.33 -20.66
C ILE A 615 4.93 3.92 -20.06
N LEU A 616 5.12 3.82 -18.74
CA LEU A 616 5.20 2.53 -18.05
C LEU A 616 3.90 1.73 -18.20
N GLN A 617 2.72 2.36 -18.10
CA GLN A 617 1.42 1.72 -18.29
C GLN A 617 1.23 1.22 -19.73
N MET A 618 1.58 2.04 -20.73
CA MET A 618 1.48 1.68 -22.15
C MET A 618 2.37 0.47 -22.47
N LEU A 619 3.64 0.53 -22.06
CA LEU A 619 4.59 -0.57 -22.23
C LEU A 619 4.14 -1.83 -21.49
N SER A 620 3.82 -1.72 -20.20
CA SER A 620 3.43 -2.88 -19.39
C SER A 620 2.20 -3.56 -19.97
N ARG A 621 1.17 -2.82 -20.39
CA ARG A 621 -0.05 -3.42 -20.95
C ARG A 621 0.23 -4.19 -22.23
N GLN A 622 1.01 -3.63 -23.15
CA GLN A 622 1.32 -4.29 -24.42
C GLN A 622 2.28 -5.48 -24.23
N LEU A 623 3.24 -5.35 -23.32
CA LEU A 623 4.22 -6.39 -23.03
C LEU A 623 3.64 -7.56 -22.22
N MET A 624 2.43 -7.45 -21.66
CA MET A 624 1.72 -8.59 -21.06
C MET A 624 1.14 -9.56 -22.10
N ASP A 625 0.99 -9.14 -23.36
CA ASP A 625 0.54 -9.98 -24.47
C ASP A 625 1.68 -10.92 -24.90
N GLU A 626 1.46 -12.22 -24.73
CA GLU A 626 2.43 -13.26 -25.07
C GLU A 626 2.76 -13.28 -26.56
N GLN A 627 1.76 -13.13 -27.43
CA GLN A 627 1.96 -13.13 -28.87
C GLN A 627 2.81 -11.93 -29.30
N PHE A 628 2.57 -10.75 -28.72
CA PHE A 628 3.37 -9.57 -29.01
C PHE A 628 4.84 -9.75 -28.60
N ARG A 629 5.11 -10.35 -27.43
CA ARG A 629 6.47 -10.65 -26.98
C ARG A 629 7.17 -11.65 -27.89
N GLU A 630 6.48 -12.71 -28.30
CA GLU A 630 7.03 -13.71 -29.22
C GLU A 630 7.35 -13.10 -30.59
N GLU A 631 6.46 -12.26 -31.13
CA GLU A 631 6.72 -11.50 -32.36
C GLU A 631 7.98 -10.63 -32.20
N LEU A 632 8.11 -9.91 -31.08
CA LEU A 632 9.24 -9.02 -30.84
C LEU A 632 10.56 -9.75 -30.60
N LEU A 633 10.55 -10.93 -29.98
CA LEU A 633 11.75 -11.77 -29.78
C LEU A 633 12.29 -12.37 -31.09
N ASN A 634 11.44 -12.49 -32.11
CA ASN A 634 11.78 -13.12 -33.39
C ASN A 634 12.20 -12.14 -34.48
N VAL A 635 12.18 -10.83 -34.21
CA VAL A 635 12.63 -9.80 -35.17
C VAL A 635 14.09 -10.01 -35.58
N GLN A 636 14.35 -9.79 -36.86
CA GLN A 636 15.69 -9.91 -37.46
C GLN A 636 16.29 -8.55 -37.80
N THR A 637 15.47 -7.50 -37.86
CA THR A 637 15.90 -6.14 -38.22
C THR A 637 15.37 -5.10 -37.24
N LYS A 638 16.05 -3.94 -37.14
CA LYS A 638 15.60 -2.83 -36.29
C LYS A 638 14.29 -2.24 -36.81
N GLU A 639 14.10 -2.28 -38.12
CA GLU A 639 12.91 -1.83 -38.82
C GLU A 639 11.68 -2.68 -38.46
N GLU A 640 11.82 -4.01 -38.45
CA GLU A 640 10.76 -4.93 -37.98
C GLU A 640 10.40 -4.68 -36.51
N ALA A 641 11.41 -4.49 -35.65
CA ALA A 641 11.17 -4.13 -34.25
C ALA A 641 10.42 -2.80 -34.13
N TYR A 642 10.82 -1.78 -34.89
CA TYR A 642 10.17 -0.48 -34.89
C TYR A 642 8.71 -0.55 -35.38
N GLU A 643 8.44 -1.32 -36.44
CA GLU A 643 7.08 -1.55 -36.95
C GLU A 643 6.19 -2.22 -35.90
N LEU A 644 6.70 -3.21 -35.17
CA LEU A 644 5.95 -3.85 -34.08
C LEU A 644 5.69 -2.88 -32.92
N LEU A 645 6.67 -2.05 -32.54
CA LEU A 645 6.53 -1.08 -31.45
C LEU A 645 5.49 0.03 -31.74
N GLN A 646 5.08 0.24 -33.00
CA GLN A 646 3.95 1.12 -33.35
C GLN A 646 2.60 0.63 -32.79
N LYS A 647 2.49 -0.65 -32.43
CA LYS A 647 1.30 -1.22 -31.80
C LYS A 647 1.13 -0.76 -30.34
N VAL A 648 2.19 -0.25 -29.69
CA VAL A 648 2.18 0.22 -28.30
C VAL A 648 1.55 1.62 -28.24
N LYS A 649 0.32 1.70 -27.73
CA LYS A 649 -0.48 2.93 -27.57
C LYS A 649 -0.90 3.16 -26.13
#